data_AF-A0A815KD95-F1
#
_entry.id   AF-A0A815KD95-F1
#
_cell.length_a   1.000
_cell.length_b   1.000
_cell.length_c   1.000
_cell.angle_alpha   90.00
_cell.angle_beta   90.00
_cell.angle_gamma   90.00
#
_symmetry.space_group_name_H-M   'P 1'
#
loop_
_entity.id
_entity.type
_entity.pdbx_description
1 polymer ?
#
loop_
_entity_poly.entity_id
_entity_poly.type
_entity_poly.pdbx_seq_one_letter_code
_entity_poly.pdbx_strand_id
1 'polypeptide(L)'
;MAEKIAMTFAKQRRNISSDFVAVIFEIKAKSNLKSVIFADIRHLSAIGPDEEEVLFSIGAVFRIDEVVYDNNRNLWAILMTATDEGYENVLPFIEATAQNREETSDNVFFGRLLNDMGRYQQAETYCKKLLQTMPKNHPDRAGVYHNLGRAQGNKGELNEATVSFTQALDIRRGLDMNHLDVARTLNSLGVIHGEKGEYGKAMKKFEKAVEIQRKSNEYNKGENTISKKNLLLNMAMSYSNIGWVHSLCGAYDKASSAHSEALKIRKDLLKVEDHPLFADYHSAMGGIAHAKGLYDNARAEHTKALLMRQRILPPAHPSIANSYQSLGEIEHENGKYEKALEYYEEACHIRTQTLGVQHLSMAAIYKSIGSVHLDSGAYDKALEFYERALSICQKNVSAGHPAIGDCYHLIGTVYERQGHYGKALGHYVNVHQIVVTHLPVEHPMVAKIYSSIANVQMRQQQYNEALILYGSVLKIQEKRLSEVKHHHPDIILTLNNLGVLYRYQKDFDKAKQYFERALQICDGCFSNNPHPARARTLHNMGEMYLVQKKFDDAVKNFEKAIIIREDTLPDDDLSTADSYYKLGYVWFAKDDYVQALNYFTKSRGIYQLKHRPDHDDMKRVQRSIAIAQENLGMRRGSISVAT
;
A
#
# COMPACT_ATOMS: atom_id res chain seq x y z
N MET A 1 43.51 7.18 -29.26
CA MET A 1 42.98 8.43 -29.87
C MET A 1 42.59 9.44 -28.78
N ALA A 2 41.77 9.05 -27.80
CA ALA A 2 41.44 9.86 -26.61
C ALA A 2 42.67 10.36 -25.82
N GLU A 3 43.65 9.48 -25.58
CA GLU A 3 44.92 9.83 -24.92
C GLU A 3 45.67 10.97 -25.63
N LYS A 4 45.70 10.96 -26.97
CA LYS A 4 46.37 11.97 -27.80
C LYS A 4 45.65 13.33 -27.74
N ILE A 5 44.33 13.32 -27.61
CA ILE A 5 43.49 14.51 -27.46
C ILE A 5 43.69 15.12 -26.06
N ALA A 6 43.61 14.30 -25.01
CA ALA A 6 43.86 14.71 -23.63
C ALA A 6 45.28 15.29 -23.44
N MET A 7 46.30 14.66 -24.05
CA MET A 7 47.67 15.18 -24.05
C MET A 7 47.82 16.53 -24.77
N THR A 8 47.02 16.76 -25.83
CA THR A 8 47.05 18.03 -26.57
C THR A 8 46.42 19.15 -25.75
N PHE A 9 45.31 18.87 -25.07
CA PHE A 9 44.62 19.80 -24.18
C PHE A 9 45.47 20.18 -22.95
N ALA A 10 46.12 19.18 -22.32
CA ALA A 10 47.03 19.37 -21.19
C ALA A 10 48.25 20.25 -21.56
N LYS A 11 48.84 20.04 -22.74
CA LYS A 11 49.97 20.84 -23.24
C LYS A 11 49.56 22.28 -23.56
N GLN A 12 48.35 22.51 -24.07
CA GLN A 12 47.85 23.86 -24.36
C GLN A 12 47.62 24.68 -23.07
N ARG A 13 47.12 24.07 -21.99
CA ARG A 13 46.91 24.79 -20.72
C ARG A 13 48.19 25.09 -19.92
N ARG A 14 49.25 24.28 -20.09
CA ARG A 14 50.57 24.54 -19.46
C ARG A 14 51.23 25.83 -19.96
N ASN A 15 50.81 26.36 -21.12
CA ASN A 15 51.27 27.64 -21.65
C ASN A 15 50.57 28.87 -21.01
N ILE A 16 49.60 28.66 -20.11
CA ILE A 16 48.80 29.74 -19.49
C ILE A 16 49.33 30.12 -18.10
N SER A 17 49.91 29.17 -17.34
CA SER A 17 50.67 29.42 -16.11
C SER A 17 51.50 28.19 -15.74
N SER A 18 52.71 28.41 -15.20
CA SER A 18 53.63 27.36 -14.72
C SER A 18 53.13 26.61 -13.49
N ASP A 19 52.09 27.12 -12.83
CA ASP A 19 51.64 26.63 -11.52
C ASP A 19 50.58 25.52 -11.64
N PHE A 20 50.15 25.19 -12.85
CA PHE A 20 49.19 24.12 -13.10
C PHE A 20 49.87 22.83 -13.57
N VAL A 21 49.62 21.74 -12.83
CA VAL A 21 49.98 20.38 -13.24
C VAL A 21 48.74 19.74 -13.87
N ALA A 22 48.83 19.39 -15.15
CA ALA A 22 47.79 18.62 -15.82
C ALA A 22 47.92 17.14 -15.46
N VAL A 23 46.86 16.54 -14.93
CA VAL A 23 46.81 15.13 -14.50
C VAL A 23 45.84 14.38 -15.40
N ILE A 24 46.28 13.27 -15.99
CA ILE A 24 45.44 12.40 -16.81
C ILE A 24 44.90 11.26 -15.93
N PHE A 25 43.58 11.10 -15.89
CA PHE A 25 42.95 9.97 -15.19
C PHE A 25 42.74 8.82 -16.18
N GLU A 26 43.36 7.67 -15.91
CA GLU A 26 43.14 6.44 -16.69
C GLU A 26 42.27 5.48 -15.85
N ILE A 27 41.04 5.24 -16.32
CA ILE A 27 40.04 4.47 -15.57
C ILE A 27 39.89 3.10 -16.22
N LYS A 28 40.22 2.04 -15.47
CA LYS A 28 40.02 0.65 -15.90
C LYS A 28 38.79 0.07 -15.21
N ALA A 29 37.71 -0.13 -15.95
CA ALA A 29 36.52 -0.82 -15.46
C ALA A 29 36.76 -2.35 -15.50
N LYS A 30 36.59 -3.06 -14.38
CA LYS A 30 36.51 -4.53 -14.40
C LYS A 30 35.23 -4.94 -15.12
N SER A 31 35.36 -5.85 -16.09
CA SER A 31 34.37 -6.30 -17.08
C SER A 31 33.07 -6.91 -16.54
N ASN A 32 32.86 -6.95 -15.22
CA ASN A 32 31.72 -7.61 -14.59
C ASN A 32 30.65 -6.60 -14.11
N LEU A 33 30.94 -5.31 -14.16
CA LEU A 33 29.97 -4.24 -13.95
C LEU A 33 29.01 -4.21 -15.15
N LYS A 34 27.85 -4.86 -15.02
CA LYS A 34 26.73 -4.65 -15.95
C LYS A 34 26.26 -3.19 -15.79
N SER A 35 26.57 -2.37 -16.79
CA SER A 35 26.25 -0.95 -16.85
C SER A 35 24.78 -0.67 -16.48
N VAL A 36 24.56 0.22 -15.52
CA VAL A 36 23.29 0.95 -15.37
C VAL A 36 23.60 2.42 -15.64
N ILE A 37 22.93 2.98 -16.65
CA ILE A 37 23.10 4.38 -17.06
C ILE A 37 22.64 5.30 -15.92
N PHE A 38 23.55 6.11 -15.35
CA PHE A 38 23.26 6.91 -14.15
C PHE A 38 23.03 8.41 -14.41
N ALA A 39 23.54 9.01 -15.50
CA ALA A 39 23.13 10.32 -16.03
C ALA A 39 23.83 10.62 -17.38
N ASP A 40 23.26 11.52 -18.19
CA ASP A 40 23.85 12.06 -19.43
C ASP A 40 24.24 13.52 -19.23
N ILE A 41 25.53 13.81 -19.37
CA ILE A 41 26.18 15.09 -19.05
C ILE A 41 26.44 16.00 -20.26
N ARG A 42 25.99 15.60 -21.46
CA ARG A 42 26.05 16.42 -22.70
C ARG A 42 25.39 17.80 -22.59
N HIS A 43 24.69 18.04 -21.48
CA HIS A 43 23.95 19.26 -21.15
C HIS A 43 24.55 20.14 -20.06
N LEU A 44 25.58 19.65 -19.38
CA LEU A 44 26.26 20.36 -18.29
C LEU A 44 27.65 20.86 -18.71
N SER A 45 28.14 20.37 -19.85
CA SER A 45 29.39 20.80 -20.45
C SER A 45 29.29 22.19 -21.06
N ALA A 46 30.31 23.01 -20.81
CA ALA A 46 30.48 24.31 -21.45
C ALA A 46 30.86 24.23 -22.94
N ILE A 47 31.05 23.02 -23.51
CA ILE A 47 31.63 22.78 -24.84
C ILE A 47 30.58 22.30 -25.88
N GLY A 48 29.36 21.95 -25.45
CA GLY A 48 28.26 21.62 -26.35
C GLY A 48 28.18 20.14 -26.78
N PRO A 49 27.32 19.81 -27.76
CA PRO A 49 26.74 18.46 -27.96
C PRO A 49 27.69 17.37 -28.49
N ASP A 50 28.94 17.70 -28.80
CA ASP A 50 29.93 16.76 -29.37
C ASP A 50 30.81 16.06 -28.32
N GLU A 51 30.56 16.29 -27.02
CA GLU A 51 31.33 15.67 -25.94
C GLU A 51 30.78 14.29 -25.55
N GLU A 52 31.51 13.22 -25.88
CA GLU A 52 31.29 11.85 -25.38
C GLU A 52 32.06 11.61 -24.06
N GLU A 53 31.90 12.47 -23.05
CA GLU A 53 32.44 12.20 -21.72
C GLU A 53 31.41 11.49 -20.82
N VAL A 54 31.89 10.51 -20.04
CA VAL A 54 31.19 10.00 -18.86
C VAL A 54 31.69 10.81 -17.68
N LEU A 55 30.94 11.83 -17.26
CA LEU A 55 31.21 12.49 -15.98
C LEU A 55 30.81 11.52 -14.88
N PHE A 56 31.83 11.02 -14.19
CA PHE A 56 31.64 10.29 -12.94
C PHE A 56 30.97 11.25 -11.94
N SER A 57 29.72 10.95 -11.58
CA SER A 57 29.18 11.52 -10.36
C SER A 57 29.97 10.95 -9.18
N ILE A 58 30.03 11.69 -8.07
CA ILE A 58 30.63 11.31 -6.78
C ILE A 58 29.84 10.14 -6.11
N GLY A 59 29.32 9.20 -6.90
CA GLY A 59 28.61 8.00 -6.48
C GLY A 59 29.28 6.70 -6.92
N ALA A 60 30.32 6.74 -7.76
CA ALA A 60 31.15 5.59 -8.06
C ALA A 60 32.45 5.66 -7.24
N VAL A 61 32.72 4.61 -6.47
CA VAL A 61 33.93 4.52 -5.64
C VAL A 61 35.06 4.02 -6.52
N PHE A 62 36.11 4.82 -6.62
CA PHE A 62 37.33 4.46 -7.32
C PHE A 62 38.45 4.28 -6.32
N ARG A 63 39.11 3.13 -6.32
CA ARG A 63 40.39 2.98 -5.63
C ARG A 63 41.47 3.58 -6.51
N ILE A 64 42.25 4.49 -5.95
CA ILE A 64 43.49 4.99 -6.57
C ILE A 64 44.51 3.85 -6.47
N ASP A 65 44.93 3.35 -7.63
CA ASP A 65 45.90 2.27 -7.74
C ASP A 65 47.32 2.87 -7.89
N GLU A 66 47.85 2.91 -9.11
CA GLU A 66 49.22 3.37 -9.37
C GLU A 66 49.24 4.84 -9.79
N VAL A 67 50.15 5.59 -9.18
CA VAL A 67 50.42 6.99 -9.53
C VAL A 67 51.69 7.03 -10.37
N VAL A 68 51.53 7.40 -11.63
CA VAL A 68 52.62 7.46 -12.61
C VAL A 68 53.12 8.90 -12.70
N TYR A 69 54.44 9.05 -12.56
CA TYR A 69 55.14 10.33 -12.67
C TYR A 69 55.90 10.42 -13.99
N ASP A 70 56.05 11.64 -14.52
CA ASP A 70 56.99 11.89 -15.62
C ASP A 70 58.45 11.85 -15.13
N ASN A 71 59.40 11.86 -16.07
CA ASN A 71 60.85 11.85 -15.77
C ASN A 71 61.32 13.04 -14.91
N ASN A 72 60.49 14.08 -14.76
CA ASN A 72 60.76 15.26 -13.94
C ASN A 72 60.00 15.24 -12.59
N ARG A 73 59.46 14.08 -12.19
CA ARG A 73 58.65 13.86 -10.97
C ARG A 73 57.37 14.69 -10.89
N ASN A 74 56.83 15.16 -12.00
CA ASN A 74 55.49 15.76 -12.02
C ASN A 74 54.44 14.64 -12.14
N LEU A 75 53.33 14.79 -11.41
CA LEU A 75 52.21 13.87 -11.45
C LEU A 75 51.65 13.81 -12.88
N TRP A 76 51.66 12.63 -13.51
CA TRP A 76 51.36 12.49 -14.93
C TRP A 76 50.09 11.67 -15.19
N ALA A 77 49.92 10.53 -14.51
CA ALA A 77 48.68 9.76 -14.59
C ALA A 77 48.32 9.10 -13.26
N ILE A 78 47.03 8.96 -12.99
CA ILE A 78 46.51 8.19 -11.84
C ILE A 78 45.65 7.07 -12.40
N LEU A 79 46.05 5.83 -12.12
CA LEU A 79 45.27 4.64 -12.45
C LEU A 79 44.19 4.46 -11.38
N MET A 80 42.94 4.30 -11.82
CA MET A 80 41.80 4.10 -10.93
C MET A 80 40.98 2.87 -11.32
N THR A 81 40.64 2.04 -10.33
CA THR A 81 39.73 0.90 -10.50
C THR A 81 38.36 1.22 -9.90
N ALA A 82 37.31 1.06 -10.70
CA ALA A 82 35.93 1.09 -10.21
C ALA A 82 35.69 -0.09 -9.26
N THR A 83 35.32 0.17 -8.01
CA THR A 83 35.05 -0.87 -7.01
C THR A 83 33.56 -1.07 -6.80
N ASP A 84 33.14 -2.31 -6.56
CA ASP A 84 31.77 -2.72 -6.19
C ASP A 84 31.45 -2.41 -4.71
N GLU A 85 32.18 -1.48 -4.10
CA GLU A 85 32.01 -1.10 -2.71
C GLU A 85 30.66 -0.36 -2.56
N GLY A 86 29.72 -0.97 -1.83
CA GLY A 86 28.39 -0.40 -1.61
C GLY A 86 28.44 0.96 -0.91
N TYR A 87 27.37 1.75 -1.07
CA TYR A 87 27.27 3.13 -0.55
C TYR A 87 27.62 3.28 0.94
N GLU A 88 27.48 2.23 1.76
CA GLU A 88 27.86 2.27 3.17
C GLU A 88 29.36 2.50 3.41
N ASN A 89 30.24 2.01 2.53
CA ASN A 89 31.69 2.12 2.70
C ASN A 89 32.22 3.51 2.35
N VAL A 90 31.54 4.22 1.44
CA VAL A 90 31.88 5.60 1.05
C VAL A 90 31.05 6.66 1.74
N LEU A 91 30.05 6.28 2.54
CA LEU A 91 29.26 7.22 3.30
C LEU A 91 30.10 8.17 4.15
N PRO A 92 31.16 7.71 4.88
CA PRO A 92 32.02 8.61 5.65
C PRO A 92 32.79 9.60 4.77
N PHE A 93 33.17 9.19 3.56
CA PHE A 93 33.87 10.05 2.60
C PHE A 93 32.93 11.12 2.03
N ILE A 94 31.73 10.72 1.60
CA ILE A 94 30.72 11.65 1.07
C ILE A 94 30.29 12.65 2.16
N GLU A 95 30.08 12.16 3.40
CA GLU A 95 29.79 12.99 4.56
C GLU A 95 30.92 14.00 4.82
N ALA A 96 32.19 13.56 4.81
CA ALA A 96 33.34 14.44 4.97
C ALA A 96 33.46 15.48 3.85
N THR A 97 33.16 15.12 2.59
CA THR A 97 33.16 16.08 1.47
C THR A 97 32.01 17.09 1.57
N ALA A 98 30.82 16.66 1.99
CA ALA A 98 29.67 17.54 2.19
C ALA A 98 29.88 18.52 3.36
N GLN A 99 30.56 18.08 4.43
CA GLN A 99 30.89 18.95 5.57
C GLN A 99 32.00 19.98 5.28
N ASN A 100 32.88 19.71 4.31
CA ASN A 100 34.09 20.51 4.05
C ASN A 100 33.99 21.44 2.83
N ARG A 101 32.95 21.36 2.01
CA ARG A 101 32.79 22.22 0.82
C ARG A 101 31.61 23.18 0.96
N GLU A 102 31.82 24.42 0.53
CA GLU A 102 30.77 25.43 0.36
C GLU A 102 29.84 25.14 -0.84
N GLU A 103 30.14 24.13 -1.66
CA GLU A 103 29.36 23.76 -2.84
C GLU A 103 28.00 23.13 -2.45
N THR A 104 26.92 23.78 -2.87
CA THR A 104 25.54 23.50 -2.43
C THR A 104 24.90 22.28 -3.11
N SER A 105 25.39 21.87 -4.27
CA SER A 105 24.91 20.69 -5.02
C SER A 105 25.19 19.37 -4.28
N ASP A 106 26.39 19.24 -3.71
CA ASP A 106 26.83 18.04 -3.00
C ASP A 106 26.07 17.86 -1.68
N ASN A 107 25.74 18.99 -1.06
CA ASN A 107 24.94 19.04 0.16
C ASN A 107 23.49 18.60 -0.07
N VAL A 108 22.85 19.03 -1.18
CA VAL A 108 21.51 18.53 -1.56
C VAL A 108 21.56 17.05 -1.92
N PHE A 109 22.63 16.60 -2.59
CA PHE A 109 22.81 15.20 -2.96
C PHE A 109 22.93 14.27 -1.75
N PHE A 110 23.72 14.64 -0.74
CA PHE A 110 23.90 13.81 0.45
C PHE A 110 22.57 13.57 1.20
N GLY A 111 21.75 14.61 1.37
CA GLY A 111 20.41 14.46 1.95
C GLY A 111 19.48 13.55 1.13
N ARG A 112 19.63 13.51 -0.20
CA ARG A 112 18.91 12.56 -1.07
C ARG A 112 19.41 11.14 -0.87
N LEU A 113 20.72 10.94 -0.84
CA LEU A 113 21.35 9.63 -0.66
C LEU A 113 20.95 9.00 0.69
N LEU A 114 20.99 9.78 1.77
CA LEU A 114 20.53 9.31 3.09
C LEU A 114 19.06 8.83 3.06
N ASN A 115 18.19 9.51 2.32
CA ASN A 115 16.82 9.06 2.10
C ASN A 115 16.76 7.76 1.31
N ASP A 116 17.53 7.66 0.22
CA ASP A 116 17.51 6.50 -0.66
C ASP A 116 18.08 5.24 0.03
N MET A 117 18.98 5.41 1.01
CA MET A 117 19.48 4.33 1.88
C MET A 117 18.56 4.02 3.08
N GLY A 118 17.40 4.68 3.19
CA GLY A 118 16.47 4.45 4.31
C GLY A 118 16.89 5.08 5.64
N ARG A 119 17.95 5.90 5.67
CA ARG A 119 18.47 6.56 6.87
C ARG A 119 17.73 7.87 7.16
N TYR A 120 16.41 7.79 7.32
CA TYR A 120 15.52 8.95 7.35
C TYR A 120 15.80 9.92 8.50
N GLN A 121 16.11 9.43 9.71
CA GLN A 121 16.43 10.30 10.86
C GLN A 121 17.72 11.09 10.64
N GLN A 122 18.73 10.46 10.02
CA GLN A 122 19.98 11.12 9.67
C GLN A 122 19.75 12.16 8.57
N ALA A 123 18.98 11.79 7.54
CA ALA A 123 18.58 12.70 6.46
C ALA A 123 17.87 13.94 7.00
N GLU A 124 16.90 13.77 7.90
CA GLU A 124 16.16 14.87 8.51
C GLU A 124 17.07 15.80 9.32
N THR A 125 17.91 15.22 10.19
CA THR A 125 18.84 15.96 11.05
C THR A 125 19.82 16.77 10.20
N TYR A 126 20.39 16.14 9.17
CA TYR A 126 21.30 16.77 8.23
C TYR A 126 20.63 17.90 7.46
N CYS A 127 19.45 17.67 6.87
CA CYS A 127 18.72 18.70 6.12
C CYS A 127 18.32 19.90 7.01
N LYS A 128 17.90 19.67 8.27
CA LYS A 128 17.62 20.76 9.22
C LYS A 128 18.86 21.59 9.53
N LYS A 129 20.00 20.95 9.78
CA LYS A 129 21.29 21.63 10.03
C LYS A 129 21.70 22.48 8.81
N LEU A 130 21.60 21.91 7.62
CA LEU A 130 21.91 22.61 6.37
C LEU A 130 21.00 23.83 6.14
N LEU A 131 19.70 23.72 6.43
CA LEU A 131 18.77 24.84 6.32
C LEU A 131 19.04 25.99 7.30
N GLN A 132 19.71 25.72 8.43
CA GLN A 132 20.12 26.75 9.39
C GLN A 132 21.34 27.53 8.91
N THR A 133 22.27 26.87 8.19
CA THR A 133 23.50 27.50 7.70
C THR A 133 23.32 28.20 6.35
N MET A 134 22.38 27.75 5.52
CA MET A 134 22.14 28.34 4.20
C MET A 134 21.47 29.74 4.28
N PRO A 135 21.85 30.71 3.43
CA PRO A 135 21.16 32.00 3.30
C PRO A 135 19.69 31.84 2.94
N LYS A 136 18.78 32.64 3.51
CA LYS A 136 17.31 32.48 3.31
C LYS A 136 16.84 32.51 1.85
N ASN A 137 17.52 33.28 1.00
CA ASN A 137 17.15 33.45 -0.41
C ASN A 137 17.87 32.46 -1.34
N HIS A 138 18.59 31.48 -0.81
CA HIS A 138 19.38 30.55 -1.61
C HIS A 138 18.45 29.57 -2.39
N PRO A 139 18.58 29.46 -3.73
CA PRO A 139 17.66 28.67 -4.57
C PRO A 139 17.65 27.18 -4.20
N ASP A 140 18.81 26.60 -3.87
CA ASP A 140 18.92 25.18 -3.48
C ASP A 140 18.22 24.80 -2.17
N ARG A 141 17.78 25.78 -1.36
CA ARG A 141 16.92 25.49 -0.19
C ARG A 141 15.68 24.72 -0.60
N ALA A 142 15.15 24.95 -1.80
CA ALA A 142 14.03 24.18 -2.32
C ALA A 142 14.36 22.69 -2.49
N GLY A 143 15.60 22.35 -2.84
CA GLY A 143 16.10 20.96 -2.91
C GLY A 143 16.23 20.35 -1.51
N VAL A 144 16.78 21.10 -0.56
CA VAL A 144 16.93 20.64 0.83
C VAL A 144 15.58 20.44 1.52
N TYR A 145 14.65 21.39 1.41
CA TYR A 145 13.29 21.24 1.94
C TYR A 145 12.54 20.06 1.31
N HIS A 146 12.77 19.78 0.02
CA HIS A 146 12.18 18.61 -0.64
C HIS A 146 12.72 17.30 -0.05
N ASN A 147 14.04 17.19 0.17
CA ASN A 147 14.64 16.01 0.80
C ASN A 147 14.26 15.87 2.27
N LEU A 148 14.11 16.99 2.99
CA LEU A 148 13.58 17.02 4.34
C LEU A 148 12.14 16.47 4.38
N GLY A 149 11.29 16.93 3.46
CA GLY A 149 9.93 16.43 3.31
C GLY A 149 9.87 14.93 2.99
N ARG A 150 10.78 14.42 2.15
CA ARG A 150 10.91 12.97 1.89
C ARG A 150 11.27 12.19 3.16
N ALA A 151 12.24 12.69 3.93
CA ALA A 151 12.68 12.05 5.17
C ALA A 151 11.55 11.99 6.20
N GLN A 152 10.86 13.12 6.40
CA GLN A 152 9.73 13.22 7.32
C GLN A 152 8.55 12.33 6.88
N GLY A 153 8.22 12.33 5.59
CA GLY A 153 7.17 11.48 5.03
C GLY A 153 7.44 10.00 5.27
N ASN A 154 8.67 9.55 4.97
CA ASN A 154 9.08 8.16 5.19
C ASN A 154 9.12 7.76 6.67
N LYS A 155 9.23 8.73 7.59
CA LYS A 155 9.09 8.52 9.05
C LYS A 155 7.63 8.54 9.53
N GLY A 156 6.66 8.81 8.66
CA GLY A 156 5.25 8.98 9.02
C GLY A 156 4.92 10.35 9.63
N GLU A 157 5.84 11.31 9.59
CA GLU A 157 5.65 12.70 10.07
C GLU A 157 4.96 13.53 8.97
N LEU A 158 3.72 13.15 8.64
CA LEU A 158 3.03 13.63 7.45
C LEU A 158 2.75 15.14 7.49
N ASN A 159 2.57 15.73 8.67
CA ASN A 159 2.32 17.17 8.83
C ASN A 159 3.59 17.98 8.59
N GLU A 160 4.69 17.59 9.20
CA GLU A 160 6.01 18.16 9.00
C GLU A 160 6.43 18.04 7.53
N ALA A 161 6.23 16.86 6.93
CA ALA A 161 6.51 16.63 5.51
C ALA A 161 5.72 17.58 4.62
N THR A 162 4.44 17.82 4.92
CA THR A 162 3.59 18.78 4.20
C THR A 162 4.15 20.19 4.28
N VAL A 163 4.58 20.63 5.47
CA VAL A 163 5.20 21.95 5.66
C VAL A 163 6.49 22.06 4.84
N SER A 164 7.38 21.08 4.93
CA SER A 164 8.65 21.04 4.21
C SER A 164 8.44 21.06 2.69
N PHE A 165 7.52 20.25 2.16
CA PHE A 165 7.19 20.28 0.73
C PHE A 165 6.53 21.59 0.29
N THR A 166 5.73 22.23 1.16
CA THR A 166 5.12 23.53 0.88
C THR A 166 6.18 24.63 0.81
N GLN A 167 7.14 24.63 1.74
CA GLN A 167 8.30 25.55 1.69
C GLN A 167 9.15 25.33 0.44
N ALA A 168 9.42 24.08 0.06
CA ALA A 168 10.10 23.77 -1.19
C ALA A 168 9.32 24.30 -2.41
N LEU A 169 7.99 24.19 -2.38
CA LEU A 169 7.12 24.67 -3.45
C LEU A 169 7.19 26.19 -3.54
N ASP A 170 7.00 26.91 -2.43
CA ASP A 170 6.95 28.37 -2.41
C ASP A 170 8.25 29.03 -2.91
N ILE A 171 9.41 28.45 -2.60
CA ILE A 171 10.69 28.90 -3.17
C ILE A 171 10.71 28.67 -4.69
N ARG A 172 10.24 27.51 -5.17
CA ARG A 172 10.19 27.21 -6.62
C ARG A 172 9.20 28.10 -7.37
N ARG A 173 8.10 28.51 -6.73
CA ARG A 173 7.11 29.45 -7.30
C ARG A 173 7.72 30.82 -7.60
N GLY A 174 8.69 31.25 -6.78
CA GLY A 174 9.42 32.50 -6.99
C GLY A 174 10.41 32.47 -8.16
N LEU A 175 10.70 31.28 -8.71
CA LEU A 175 11.69 31.08 -9.78
C LEU A 175 11.02 30.83 -11.15
N ASP A 176 10.05 29.89 -11.22
CA ASP A 176 9.13 29.67 -12.37
C ASP A 176 8.08 28.61 -12.01
N MET A 177 6.80 28.92 -12.20
CA MET A 177 5.66 28.03 -11.94
C MET A 177 5.56 26.81 -12.86
N ASN A 178 6.22 26.85 -14.03
CA ASN A 178 6.21 25.74 -15.01
C ASN A 178 7.46 24.87 -14.94
N HIS A 179 8.37 25.11 -13.99
CA HIS A 179 9.59 24.33 -13.85
C HIS A 179 9.30 22.88 -13.44
N LEU A 180 10.05 21.90 -13.97
CA LEU A 180 9.84 20.47 -13.70
C LEU A 180 10.01 20.08 -12.23
N ASP A 181 10.81 20.83 -11.48
CA ASP A 181 10.89 20.66 -10.03
C ASP A 181 9.59 21.02 -9.30
N VAL A 182 8.78 21.94 -9.82
CA VAL A 182 7.44 22.20 -9.27
C VAL A 182 6.60 20.93 -9.39
N ALA A 183 6.58 20.30 -10.57
CA ALA A 183 5.87 19.04 -10.78
C ALA A 183 6.39 17.92 -9.85
N ARG A 184 7.71 17.81 -9.65
CA ARG A 184 8.31 16.81 -8.74
C ARG A 184 7.87 17.00 -7.28
N THR A 185 7.87 18.24 -6.77
CA THR A 185 7.37 18.52 -5.41
C THR A 185 5.86 18.34 -5.32
N LEU A 186 5.09 18.73 -6.33
CA LEU A 186 3.65 18.49 -6.36
C LEU A 186 3.33 17.00 -6.31
N ASN A 187 4.06 16.16 -7.03
CA ASN A 187 3.92 14.70 -6.94
C ASN A 187 4.22 14.20 -5.52
N SER A 188 5.34 14.63 -4.93
CA SER A 188 5.69 14.18 -3.57
C SER A 188 4.66 14.63 -2.54
N LEU A 189 4.18 15.88 -2.64
CA LEU A 189 3.13 16.41 -1.78
C LEU A 189 1.78 15.71 -2.02
N GLY A 190 1.50 15.30 -3.25
CA GLY A 190 0.34 14.48 -3.59
C GLY A 190 0.38 13.13 -2.89
N VAL A 191 1.54 12.48 -2.83
CA VAL A 191 1.73 11.22 -2.09
C VAL A 191 1.44 11.44 -0.60
N ILE A 192 2.01 12.48 0.02
CA ILE A 192 1.75 12.80 1.44
C ILE A 192 0.26 13.05 1.71
N HIS A 193 -0.43 13.82 0.86
CA HIS A 193 -1.88 14.00 1.00
C HIS A 193 -2.66 12.69 0.83
N GLY A 194 -2.21 11.80 -0.06
CA GLY A 194 -2.77 10.45 -0.22
C GLY A 194 -2.61 9.63 1.06
N GLU A 195 -1.42 9.62 1.65
CA GLU A 195 -1.14 8.93 2.92
C GLU A 195 -1.92 9.52 4.09
N LYS A 196 -2.23 10.83 4.08
CA LYS A 196 -3.14 11.46 5.05
C LYS A 196 -4.61 11.11 4.86
N GLY A 197 -4.99 10.42 3.79
CA GLY A 197 -6.39 10.18 3.43
C GLY A 197 -7.09 11.36 2.75
N GLU A 198 -6.37 12.44 2.44
CA GLU A 198 -6.87 13.68 1.80
C GLU A 198 -6.88 13.54 0.27
N TYR A 199 -7.58 12.52 -0.23
CA TYR A 199 -7.51 12.08 -1.62
C TYR A 199 -7.86 13.17 -2.64
N GLY A 200 -8.82 14.06 -2.32
CA GLY A 200 -9.16 15.19 -3.18
C GLY A 200 -8.02 16.20 -3.32
N LYS A 201 -7.25 16.44 -2.24
CA LYS A 201 -6.04 17.29 -2.30
C LYS A 201 -4.94 16.59 -3.09
N ALA A 202 -4.72 15.30 -2.83
CA ALA A 202 -3.73 14.49 -3.54
C ALA A 202 -3.95 14.54 -5.06
N MET A 203 -5.19 14.30 -5.50
CA MET A 203 -5.55 14.30 -6.92
C MET A 203 -5.25 15.65 -7.58
N LYS A 204 -5.65 16.76 -6.95
CA LYS A 204 -5.34 18.12 -7.47
C LYS A 204 -3.84 18.36 -7.64
N LYS A 205 -2.99 17.83 -6.75
CA LYS A 205 -1.54 17.95 -6.87
C LYS A 205 -1.00 17.14 -8.05
N PHE A 206 -1.44 15.89 -8.21
CA PHE A 206 -1.01 15.03 -9.32
C PHE A 206 -1.48 15.55 -10.67
N GLU A 207 -2.73 15.98 -10.79
CA GLU A 207 -3.29 16.58 -12.02
C GLU A 207 -2.48 17.82 -12.41
N LYS A 208 -2.14 18.69 -11.45
CA LYS A 208 -1.32 19.87 -11.71
C LYS A 208 0.11 19.51 -12.12
N ALA A 209 0.70 18.48 -11.53
CA ALA A 209 2.03 17.99 -11.93
C ALA A 209 2.01 17.47 -13.38
N VAL A 210 0.99 16.69 -13.76
CA VAL A 210 0.81 16.21 -15.15
C VAL A 210 0.60 17.37 -16.11
N GLU A 211 -0.17 18.40 -15.74
CA GLU A 211 -0.38 19.59 -16.58
C GLU A 211 0.94 20.29 -16.89
N ILE A 212 1.79 20.52 -15.88
CA ILE A 212 3.12 21.12 -16.05
C ILE A 212 4.00 20.25 -16.95
N GLN A 213 4.02 18.95 -16.71
CA GLN A 213 4.82 18.00 -17.49
C GLN A 213 4.39 17.92 -18.95
N ARG A 214 3.09 17.95 -19.23
CA ARG A 214 2.53 17.98 -20.60
C ARG A 214 2.92 19.26 -21.34
N LYS A 215 2.75 20.43 -20.71
CA LYS A 215 3.14 21.73 -21.29
C LYS A 215 4.64 21.79 -21.60
N SER A 216 5.47 21.32 -20.68
CA SER A 216 6.93 21.24 -20.90
C SER A 216 7.30 20.30 -22.06
N ASN A 217 6.60 19.17 -22.20
CA ASN A 217 6.82 18.24 -23.31
C ASN A 217 6.39 18.81 -24.67
N GLU A 218 5.34 19.64 -24.69
CA GLU A 218 4.88 20.33 -25.92
C GLU A 218 5.86 21.42 -26.37
N TYR A 219 6.43 22.17 -25.42
CA TYR A 219 7.43 23.22 -25.69
C TYR A 219 8.76 22.64 -26.18
N ASN A 220 9.21 21.54 -25.56
CA ASN A 220 10.49 20.88 -25.88
C ASN A 220 10.39 19.88 -27.04
N LYS A 221 9.49 20.11 -28.02
CA LYS A 221 9.26 19.19 -29.15
C LYS A 221 10.50 18.94 -30.04
N GLY A 222 11.59 19.68 -29.87
CA GLY A 222 12.85 19.53 -30.61
C GLY A 222 14.13 19.33 -29.78
N GLU A 223 14.08 19.29 -28.44
CA GLU A 223 15.28 19.19 -27.60
C GLU A 223 15.54 17.78 -27.04
N ASN A 224 16.85 17.50 -26.87
CA ASN A 224 17.55 16.29 -26.45
C ASN A 224 16.79 15.13 -25.75
N THR A 225 17.18 13.92 -26.15
CA THR A 225 16.50 12.64 -25.86
C THR A 225 16.39 12.29 -24.36
N ILE A 226 17.33 12.73 -23.51
CA ILE A 226 17.39 12.28 -22.09
C ILE A 226 16.57 13.16 -21.13
N SER A 227 16.58 14.49 -21.28
CA SER A 227 15.68 15.37 -20.53
C SER A 227 14.21 15.06 -20.83
N LYS A 228 13.90 14.77 -22.11
CA LYS A 228 12.59 14.28 -22.54
C LYS A 228 12.25 12.91 -21.94
N LYS A 229 13.21 11.97 -21.88
CA LYS A 229 13.03 10.67 -21.23
C LYS A 229 12.67 10.81 -19.75
N ASN A 230 13.42 11.60 -18.98
CA ASN A 230 13.16 11.82 -17.56
C ASN A 230 11.82 12.51 -17.32
N LEU A 231 11.46 13.49 -18.15
CA LEU A 231 10.16 14.14 -18.13
C LEU A 231 9.02 13.12 -18.31
N LEU A 232 9.10 12.30 -19.35
CA LEU A 232 8.08 11.29 -19.65
C LEU A 232 7.99 10.21 -18.56
N LEU A 233 9.13 9.79 -17.98
CA LEU A 233 9.14 8.87 -16.84
C LEU A 233 8.46 9.48 -15.60
N ASN A 234 8.74 10.76 -15.30
CA ASN A 234 8.08 11.49 -14.22
C ASN A 234 6.57 11.64 -14.47
N MET A 235 6.15 11.83 -15.73
CA MET A 235 4.74 11.89 -16.10
C MET A 235 4.06 10.53 -15.94
N ALA A 236 4.71 9.43 -16.34
CA ALA A 236 4.21 8.08 -16.09
C ALA A 236 4.10 7.77 -14.59
N MET A 237 5.02 8.28 -13.76
CA MET A 237 4.93 8.19 -12.30
C MET A 237 3.71 8.97 -11.77
N SER A 238 3.48 10.20 -12.24
CA SER A 238 2.29 10.98 -11.88
C SER A 238 0.99 10.21 -12.17
N TYR A 239 0.87 9.61 -13.37
CA TYR A 239 -0.28 8.77 -13.72
C TYR A 239 -0.40 7.52 -12.86
N SER A 240 0.73 6.89 -12.50
CA SER A 240 0.71 5.74 -11.59
C SER A 240 0.18 6.14 -10.20
N ASN A 241 0.54 7.33 -9.71
CA ASN A 241 0.04 7.85 -8.44
C ASN A 241 -1.44 8.25 -8.50
N ILE A 242 -1.91 8.79 -9.64
CA ILE A 242 -3.34 9.02 -9.90
C ILE A 242 -4.09 7.68 -9.87
N GLY A 243 -3.52 6.65 -10.51
CA GLY A 243 -4.06 5.29 -10.49
C GLY A 243 -4.18 4.74 -9.08
N TRP A 244 -3.13 4.89 -8.27
CA TRP A 244 -3.12 4.50 -6.86
C TRP A 244 -4.22 5.19 -6.03
N VAL A 245 -4.36 6.52 -6.13
CA VAL A 245 -5.43 7.24 -5.41
C VAL A 245 -6.82 6.81 -5.90
N HIS A 246 -7.00 6.60 -7.21
CA HIS A 246 -8.27 6.07 -7.73
C HIS A 246 -8.59 4.68 -7.18
N SER A 247 -7.60 3.80 -7.03
CA SER A 247 -7.78 2.50 -6.38
C SER A 247 -8.19 2.65 -4.91
N LEU A 248 -7.53 3.53 -4.15
CA LEU A 248 -7.91 3.82 -2.75
C LEU A 248 -9.31 4.43 -2.60
N CYS A 249 -9.82 5.05 -3.66
CA CYS A 249 -11.16 5.62 -3.75
C CYS A 249 -12.22 4.61 -4.24
N GLY A 250 -11.85 3.38 -4.58
CA GLY A 250 -12.74 2.39 -5.20
C GLY A 250 -13.09 2.68 -6.68
N ALA A 251 -12.45 3.67 -7.31
CA ALA A 251 -12.66 4.04 -8.70
C ALA A 251 -11.79 3.20 -9.65
N TYR A 252 -11.94 1.89 -9.59
CA TYR A 252 -11.02 0.93 -10.18
C TYR A 252 -10.86 1.02 -11.71
N ASP A 253 -11.90 1.43 -12.44
CA ASP A 253 -11.80 1.60 -13.90
C ASP A 253 -10.95 2.82 -14.27
N LYS A 254 -11.08 3.91 -13.50
CA LYS A 254 -10.19 5.09 -13.64
C LYS A 254 -8.76 4.76 -13.23
N ALA A 255 -8.60 3.95 -12.18
CA ALA A 255 -7.29 3.46 -11.78
C ALA A 255 -6.61 2.67 -12.90
N SER A 256 -7.34 1.73 -13.50
CA SER A 256 -6.88 0.91 -14.63
C SER A 256 -6.49 1.78 -15.84
N SER A 257 -7.30 2.78 -16.18
CA SER A 257 -7.00 3.73 -17.25
C SER A 257 -5.73 4.54 -16.97
N ALA A 258 -5.56 5.06 -15.74
CA ALA A 258 -4.37 5.82 -15.37
C ALA A 258 -3.08 4.98 -15.42
N HIS A 259 -3.13 3.74 -14.91
CA HIS A 259 -1.98 2.82 -15.02
C HIS A 259 -1.69 2.42 -16.47
N SER A 260 -2.72 2.29 -17.32
CA SER A 260 -2.55 2.00 -18.76
C SER A 260 -1.89 3.15 -19.51
N GLU A 261 -2.25 4.41 -19.20
CA GLU A 261 -1.56 5.58 -19.74
C GLU A 261 -0.09 5.64 -19.29
N ALA A 262 0.19 5.35 -18.02
CA ALA A 262 1.56 5.24 -17.52
C ALA A 262 2.37 4.17 -18.26
N LEU A 263 1.77 3.00 -18.50
CA LEU A 263 2.41 1.91 -19.25
C LEU A 263 2.69 2.30 -20.70
N LYS A 264 1.73 2.93 -21.38
CA LYS A 264 1.87 3.38 -22.77
C LYS A 264 3.09 4.28 -22.92
N ILE A 265 3.20 5.30 -22.06
CA ILE A 265 4.36 6.22 -22.04
C ILE A 265 5.68 5.43 -21.86
N ARG A 266 5.71 4.48 -20.92
CA ARG A 266 6.91 3.67 -20.66
C ARG A 266 7.29 2.78 -21.84
N LYS A 267 6.31 2.15 -22.52
CA LYS A 267 6.53 1.31 -23.69
C LYS A 267 7.07 2.11 -24.87
N ASP A 268 6.43 3.23 -25.18
CA ASP A 268 6.84 4.13 -26.27
C ASP A 268 8.28 4.64 -26.08
N LEU A 269 8.67 4.86 -24.82
CA LEU A 269 9.98 5.40 -24.45
C LEU A 269 11.10 4.35 -24.43
N LEU A 270 10.84 3.19 -23.85
CA LEU A 270 11.88 2.18 -23.63
C LEU A 270 12.09 1.29 -24.85
N LYS A 271 11.07 1.09 -25.70
CA LYS A 271 11.13 0.25 -26.91
C LYS A 271 11.72 -1.15 -26.66
N VAL A 272 11.52 -1.68 -25.46
CA VAL A 272 11.87 -3.05 -25.07
C VAL A 272 10.59 -3.81 -24.78
N GLU A 273 10.64 -5.13 -24.96
CA GLU A 273 9.50 -6.00 -24.65
C GLU A 273 9.36 -6.23 -23.14
N ASP A 274 10.48 -6.25 -22.42
CA ASP A 274 10.54 -6.57 -20.98
C ASP A 274 11.32 -5.48 -20.20
N HIS A 275 10.70 -4.94 -19.15
CA HIS A 275 11.33 -3.96 -18.25
C HIS A 275 10.70 -4.03 -16.84
N PRO A 276 11.45 -3.81 -15.72
CA PRO A 276 10.88 -3.86 -14.37
C PRO A 276 9.69 -2.90 -14.17
N LEU A 277 9.70 -1.75 -14.84
CA LEU A 277 8.58 -0.79 -14.82
C LEU A 277 7.27 -1.31 -15.46
N PHE A 278 7.34 -2.37 -16.29
CA PHE A 278 6.15 -3.06 -16.81
C PHE A 278 5.61 -4.06 -15.78
N ALA A 279 6.50 -4.67 -14.98
CA ALA A 279 6.08 -5.51 -13.87
C ALA A 279 5.29 -4.71 -12.83
N ASP A 280 5.62 -3.42 -12.62
CA ASP A 280 4.85 -2.54 -11.73
C ASP A 280 3.43 -2.28 -12.25
N TYR A 281 3.24 -2.21 -13.57
CA TYR A 281 1.90 -2.13 -14.17
C TYR A 281 1.10 -3.40 -13.89
N HIS A 282 1.69 -4.57 -14.16
CA HIS A 282 1.04 -5.86 -13.87
C HIS A 282 0.74 -6.03 -12.37
N SER A 283 1.63 -5.58 -11.51
CA SER A 283 1.41 -5.55 -10.05
C SER A 283 0.24 -4.63 -9.67
N ALA A 284 0.10 -3.47 -10.31
CA ALA A 284 -1.01 -2.55 -10.07
C ALA A 284 -2.34 -3.11 -10.59
N MET A 285 -2.34 -3.72 -11.78
CA MET A 285 -3.51 -4.40 -12.33
C MET A 285 -3.92 -5.60 -11.47
N GLY A 286 -2.95 -6.35 -10.94
CA GLY A 286 -3.18 -7.41 -9.96
C GLY A 286 -3.88 -6.90 -8.70
N GLY A 287 -3.37 -5.80 -8.13
CA GLY A 287 -4.00 -5.15 -6.97
C GLY A 287 -5.40 -4.61 -7.25
N ILE A 288 -5.66 -4.09 -8.45
CA ILE A 288 -7.01 -3.66 -8.86
C ILE A 288 -7.96 -4.85 -9.01
N ALA A 289 -7.51 -5.93 -9.66
CA ALA A 289 -8.30 -7.14 -9.80
C ALA A 289 -8.61 -7.76 -8.44
N HIS A 290 -7.62 -7.76 -7.53
CA HIS A 290 -7.77 -8.18 -6.15
C HIS A 290 -8.83 -7.36 -5.41
N ALA A 291 -8.76 -6.04 -5.48
CA ALA A 291 -9.73 -5.14 -4.86
C ALA A 291 -11.15 -5.26 -5.46
N LYS A 292 -11.29 -5.82 -6.67
CA LYS A 292 -12.58 -6.20 -7.30
C LYS A 292 -13.05 -7.60 -6.91
N GLY A 293 -12.28 -8.37 -6.14
CA GLY A 293 -12.57 -9.77 -5.80
C GLY A 293 -12.28 -10.77 -6.93
N LEU A 294 -11.58 -10.36 -7.98
CA LEU A 294 -11.24 -11.20 -9.13
C LEU A 294 -9.91 -11.93 -8.89
N TYR A 295 -9.90 -12.88 -7.95
CA TYR A 295 -8.69 -13.54 -7.45
C TYR A 295 -7.86 -14.24 -8.54
N ASP A 296 -8.48 -14.88 -9.53
CA ASP A 296 -7.76 -15.55 -10.62
C ASP A 296 -7.05 -14.56 -11.55
N ASN A 297 -7.72 -13.44 -11.87
CA ASN A 297 -7.11 -12.35 -12.64
C ASN A 297 -5.97 -11.70 -11.84
N ALA A 298 -6.17 -11.47 -10.55
CA ALA A 298 -5.14 -10.92 -9.67
C ALA A 298 -3.89 -11.81 -9.63
N ARG A 299 -4.09 -13.12 -9.45
CA ARG A 299 -3.04 -14.15 -9.48
C ARG A 299 -2.29 -14.13 -10.81
N ALA A 300 -3.00 -14.10 -11.94
CA ALA A 300 -2.40 -14.09 -13.26
C ALA A 300 -1.52 -12.85 -13.48
N GLU A 301 -2.00 -11.66 -13.10
CA GLU A 301 -1.27 -10.41 -13.24
C GLU A 301 -0.04 -10.34 -12.31
N HIS A 302 -0.17 -10.74 -11.04
CA HIS A 302 0.97 -10.81 -10.13
C HIS A 302 2.01 -11.85 -10.56
N THR A 303 1.58 -12.97 -11.15
CA THR A 303 2.49 -14.00 -11.71
C THR A 303 3.27 -13.43 -12.90
N LYS A 304 2.62 -12.69 -13.82
CA LYS A 304 3.32 -11.99 -14.91
C LYS A 304 4.37 -11.02 -14.35
N ALA A 305 4.02 -10.23 -13.34
CA ALA A 305 4.95 -9.32 -12.68
C ALA A 305 6.14 -10.05 -12.05
N LEU A 306 5.91 -11.18 -11.38
CA LEU A 306 6.97 -12.02 -10.81
C LEU A 306 7.93 -12.53 -11.89
N LEU A 307 7.42 -13.14 -12.95
CA LEU A 307 8.22 -13.70 -14.04
C LEU A 307 9.06 -12.64 -14.74
N MET A 308 8.50 -11.44 -14.99
CA MET A 308 9.25 -10.31 -15.53
C MET A 308 10.39 -9.88 -14.60
N ARG A 309 10.12 -9.77 -13.29
CA ARG A 309 11.14 -9.39 -12.29
C ARG A 309 12.24 -10.43 -12.18
N GLN A 310 11.91 -11.73 -12.18
CA GLN A 310 12.90 -12.83 -12.14
C GLN A 310 13.79 -12.88 -13.39
N ARG A 311 13.28 -12.51 -14.57
CA ARG A 311 14.06 -12.50 -15.81
C ARG A 311 15.09 -11.37 -15.86
N ILE A 312 14.82 -10.23 -15.22
CA ILE A 312 15.60 -8.99 -15.39
C ILE A 312 16.43 -8.64 -14.15
N LEU A 313 15.91 -8.93 -12.95
CA LEU A 313 16.53 -8.52 -11.69
C LEU A 313 17.36 -9.66 -11.09
N PRO A 314 18.37 -9.35 -10.25
CA PRO A 314 19.08 -10.36 -9.48
C PRO A 314 18.11 -11.21 -8.63
N PRO A 315 18.38 -12.52 -8.41
CA PRO A 315 17.46 -13.41 -7.71
C PRO A 315 17.02 -12.95 -6.31
N ALA A 316 17.90 -12.24 -5.60
CA ALA A 316 17.62 -11.73 -4.26
C ALA A 316 16.96 -10.32 -4.28
N HIS A 317 16.61 -9.75 -5.43
CA HIS A 317 16.13 -8.36 -5.49
C HIS A 317 14.80 -8.15 -4.71
N PRO A 318 14.67 -7.11 -3.87
CA PRO A 318 13.48 -6.88 -3.03
C PRO A 318 12.14 -6.85 -3.78
N SER A 319 12.11 -6.36 -5.03
CA SER A 319 10.90 -6.39 -5.87
C SER A 319 10.36 -7.80 -6.16
N ILE A 320 11.23 -8.83 -6.17
CA ILE A 320 10.79 -10.22 -6.32
C ILE A 320 10.06 -10.66 -5.05
N ALA A 321 10.59 -10.32 -3.86
CA ALA A 321 9.91 -10.56 -2.60
C ALA A 321 8.54 -9.86 -2.52
N ASN A 322 8.41 -8.65 -3.07
CA ASN A 322 7.12 -7.96 -3.15
C ASN A 322 6.11 -8.72 -4.01
N SER A 323 6.54 -9.29 -5.15
CA SER A 323 5.67 -10.13 -5.97
C SER A 323 5.20 -11.38 -5.24
N TYR A 324 6.10 -12.07 -4.53
CA TYR A 324 5.74 -13.23 -3.71
C TYR A 324 4.77 -12.87 -2.59
N GLN A 325 5.00 -11.75 -1.90
CA GLN A 325 4.08 -11.27 -0.88
C GLN A 325 2.68 -11.01 -1.45
N SER A 326 2.57 -10.33 -2.60
CA SER A 326 1.27 -10.12 -3.24
C SER A 326 0.60 -11.43 -3.65
N LEU A 327 1.33 -12.41 -4.20
CA LEU A 327 0.77 -13.73 -4.51
C LEU A 327 0.30 -14.46 -3.24
N GLY A 328 1.07 -14.39 -2.15
CA GLY A 328 0.68 -14.92 -0.85
C GLY A 328 -0.62 -14.29 -0.33
N GLU A 329 -0.80 -12.98 -0.51
CA GLU A 329 -2.03 -12.26 -0.13
C GLU A 329 -3.24 -12.77 -0.94
N ILE A 330 -3.08 -13.00 -2.25
CA ILE A 330 -4.14 -13.56 -3.09
C ILE A 330 -4.50 -15.00 -2.69
N GLU A 331 -3.52 -15.86 -2.44
CA GLU A 331 -3.80 -17.24 -2.01
C GLU A 331 -4.43 -17.29 -0.62
N HIS A 332 -4.01 -16.40 0.28
CA HIS A 332 -4.56 -16.28 1.63
C HIS A 332 -6.06 -15.95 1.57
N GLU A 333 -6.44 -14.92 0.81
CA GLU A 333 -7.85 -14.55 0.66
C GLU A 333 -8.66 -15.59 -0.12
N ASN A 334 -8.03 -16.36 -1.01
CA ASN A 334 -8.66 -17.50 -1.67
C ASN A 334 -8.71 -18.76 -0.78
N GLY A 335 -8.42 -18.66 0.51
CA GLY A 335 -8.49 -19.76 1.49
C GLY A 335 -7.39 -20.82 1.36
N LYS A 336 -6.39 -20.60 0.50
CA LYS A 336 -5.27 -21.53 0.25
C LYS A 336 -4.10 -21.22 1.17
N TYR A 337 -4.30 -21.48 2.46
CA TYR A 337 -3.38 -21.05 3.53
C TYR A 337 -1.97 -21.63 3.41
N GLU A 338 -1.82 -22.90 3.06
CA GLU A 338 -0.51 -23.53 2.89
C GLU A 338 0.27 -22.87 1.75
N LYS A 339 -0.40 -22.63 0.61
CA LYS A 339 0.23 -21.97 -0.54
C LYS A 339 0.60 -20.52 -0.25
N ALA A 340 -0.22 -19.82 0.54
CA ALA A 340 0.10 -18.47 1.00
C ALA A 340 1.37 -18.46 1.85
N LEU A 341 1.51 -19.40 2.79
CA LEU A 341 2.71 -19.54 3.63
C LEU A 341 3.96 -19.82 2.79
N GLU A 342 3.90 -20.72 1.81
CA GLU A 342 5.03 -20.98 0.89
C GLU A 342 5.50 -19.68 0.21
N TYR A 343 4.58 -18.87 -0.32
CA TYR A 343 4.96 -17.60 -0.94
C TYR A 343 5.54 -16.58 0.06
N TYR A 344 4.99 -16.51 1.27
CA TYR A 344 5.54 -15.63 2.30
C TYR A 344 6.92 -16.08 2.78
N GLU A 345 7.18 -17.39 2.85
CA GLU A 345 8.49 -17.96 3.17
C GLU A 345 9.54 -17.59 2.12
N GLU A 346 9.21 -17.67 0.83
CA GLU A 346 10.08 -17.22 -0.27
C GLU A 346 10.37 -15.70 -0.18
N ALA A 347 9.35 -14.89 0.07
CA ALA A 347 9.53 -13.45 0.28
C ALA A 347 10.42 -13.17 1.51
N CYS A 348 10.26 -13.95 2.58
CA CYS A 348 11.02 -13.84 3.82
C CYS A 348 12.50 -14.17 3.59
N HIS A 349 12.76 -15.25 2.84
CA HIS A 349 14.11 -15.68 2.48
C HIS A 349 14.87 -14.59 1.71
N ILE A 350 14.24 -14.05 0.66
CA ILE A 350 14.82 -13.00 -0.19
C ILE A 350 15.11 -11.73 0.63
N ARG A 351 14.17 -11.26 1.45
CA ARG A 351 14.36 -10.04 2.26
C ARG A 351 15.40 -10.24 3.36
N THR A 352 15.48 -11.43 3.94
CA THR A 352 16.51 -11.77 4.93
C THR A 352 17.91 -11.71 4.32
N GLN A 353 18.08 -12.26 3.11
CA GLN A 353 19.36 -12.24 2.40
C GLN A 353 19.82 -10.83 2.00
N THR A 354 18.89 -9.94 1.66
CA THR A 354 19.24 -8.60 1.13
C THR A 354 19.25 -7.48 2.15
N LEU A 355 18.33 -7.50 3.12
CA LEU A 355 18.10 -6.38 4.03
C LEU A 355 18.37 -6.75 5.49
N GLY A 356 18.48 -8.05 5.78
CA GLY A 356 18.67 -8.58 7.13
C GLY A 356 17.37 -8.66 7.94
N VAL A 357 17.43 -9.44 9.03
CA VAL A 357 16.26 -9.84 9.84
C VAL A 357 15.60 -8.71 10.64
N GLN A 358 16.30 -7.59 10.84
CA GLN A 358 15.78 -6.43 11.60
C GLN A 358 15.21 -5.33 10.70
N HIS A 359 15.25 -5.49 9.38
CA HIS A 359 14.74 -4.46 8.47
C HIS A 359 13.22 -4.33 8.56
N LEU A 360 12.69 -3.10 8.47
CA LEU A 360 11.27 -2.80 8.63
C LEU A 360 10.35 -3.60 7.68
N SER A 361 10.84 -3.93 6.47
CA SER A 361 10.10 -4.75 5.50
C SER A 361 9.82 -6.19 5.96
N MET A 362 10.55 -6.70 6.97
CA MET A 362 10.26 -8.00 7.59
C MET A 362 8.98 -7.96 8.43
N ALA A 363 8.68 -6.82 9.06
CA ALA A 363 7.46 -6.65 9.82
C ALA A 363 6.20 -6.84 8.96
N ALA A 364 6.23 -6.40 7.69
CA ALA A 364 5.12 -6.62 6.76
C ALA A 364 4.86 -8.11 6.50
N ILE A 365 5.91 -8.91 6.26
CA ILE A 365 5.76 -10.36 6.02
C ILE A 365 5.26 -11.08 7.26
N TYR A 366 5.81 -10.76 8.43
CA TYR A 366 5.34 -11.37 9.68
C TYR A 366 3.88 -11.02 9.98
N LYS A 367 3.42 -9.80 9.66
CA LYS A 367 1.98 -9.49 9.72
C LYS A 367 1.17 -10.35 8.74
N SER A 368 1.64 -10.56 7.51
CA SER A 368 0.93 -11.40 6.54
C SER A 368 0.87 -12.87 6.98
N ILE A 369 1.97 -13.44 7.49
CA ILE A 369 2.01 -14.81 8.04
C ILE A 369 1.10 -14.92 9.27
N GLY A 370 1.16 -13.94 10.18
CA GLY A 370 0.27 -13.87 11.34
C GLY A 370 -1.21 -13.81 10.96
N SER A 371 -1.55 -13.18 9.84
CA SER A 371 -2.92 -13.10 9.31
C SER A 371 -3.41 -14.46 8.83
N VAL A 372 -2.58 -15.23 8.12
CA VAL A 372 -2.90 -16.62 7.74
C VAL A 372 -3.17 -17.47 8.99
N HIS A 373 -2.32 -17.35 10.02
CA HIS A 373 -2.53 -18.08 11.26
C HIS A 373 -3.80 -17.64 12.01
N LEU A 374 -4.12 -16.35 12.02
CA LEU A 374 -5.35 -15.82 12.61
C LEU A 374 -6.61 -16.38 11.92
N ASP A 375 -6.61 -16.47 10.59
CA ASP A 375 -7.75 -16.98 9.82
C ASP A 375 -7.85 -18.51 9.87
N SER A 376 -6.72 -19.22 9.99
CA SER A 376 -6.70 -20.67 10.28
C SER A 376 -7.11 -21.04 11.71
N GLY A 377 -7.27 -20.05 12.61
CA GLY A 377 -7.61 -20.26 14.03
C GLY A 377 -6.42 -20.59 14.95
N ALA A 378 -5.19 -20.57 14.42
CA ALA A 378 -3.95 -20.75 15.18
C ALA A 378 -3.54 -19.45 15.89
N TYR A 379 -4.33 -19.03 16.89
CA TYR A 379 -4.20 -17.72 17.55
C TYR A 379 -2.84 -17.49 18.21
N ASP A 380 -2.25 -18.52 18.84
CA ASP A 380 -0.94 -18.38 19.52
C ASP A 380 0.20 -18.10 18.52
N LYS A 381 0.19 -18.78 17.37
CA LYS A 381 1.13 -18.51 16.27
C LYS A 381 0.92 -17.12 15.69
N ALA A 382 -0.33 -16.69 15.53
CA ALA A 382 -0.63 -15.35 15.06
C ALA A 382 -0.05 -14.28 15.99
N LEU A 383 -0.23 -14.42 17.31
CA LEU A 383 0.36 -13.53 18.31
C LEU A 383 1.89 -13.50 18.22
N GLU A 384 2.54 -14.67 18.13
CA GLU A 384 4.00 -14.76 18.00
C GLU A 384 4.53 -13.93 16.81
N PHE A 385 3.92 -14.09 15.63
CA PHE A 385 4.35 -13.35 14.44
C PHE A 385 4.03 -11.86 14.54
N TYR A 386 2.89 -11.47 15.10
CA TYR A 386 2.55 -10.05 15.30
C TYR A 386 3.45 -9.38 16.33
N GLU A 387 3.87 -10.09 17.39
CA GLU A 387 4.83 -9.58 18.38
C GLU A 387 6.23 -9.40 17.79
N ARG A 388 6.67 -10.33 16.92
CA ARG A 388 7.91 -10.16 16.14
C ARG A 388 7.84 -8.92 15.24
N ALA A 389 6.74 -8.72 14.53
CA ALA A 389 6.52 -7.53 13.70
C ALA A 389 6.53 -6.24 14.55
N LEU A 390 5.86 -6.26 15.70
CA LEU A 390 5.83 -5.13 16.64
C LEU A 390 7.22 -4.79 17.15
N SER A 391 8.03 -5.79 17.53
CA SER A 391 9.39 -5.59 18.01
C SER A 391 10.29 -4.93 16.95
N ILE A 392 10.18 -5.36 15.69
CA ILE A 392 10.90 -4.74 14.57
C ILE A 392 10.46 -3.29 14.38
N CYS A 393 9.15 -3.02 14.37
CA CYS A 393 8.63 -1.66 14.24
C CYS A 393 9.14 -0.76 15.39
N GLN A 394 9.03 -1.19 16.65
CA GLN A 394 9.46 -0.41 17.80
C GLN A 394 10.95 -0.05 17.80
N LYS A 395 11.80 -0.89 17.20
CA LYS A 395 13.24 -0.63 17.09
C LYS A 395 13.61 0.31 15.93
N ASN A 396 12.81 0.34 14.87
CA ASN A 396 13.18 1.00 13.61
C ASN A 396 12.41 2.29 13.33
N VAL A 397 11.24 2.50 13.94
CA VAL A 397 10.39 3.68 13.72
C VAL A 397 10.01 4.34 15.05
N SER A 398 9.59 5.60 14.99
CA SER A 398 9.18 6.36 16.18
C SER A 398 7.93 5.75 16.83
N ALA A 399 7.73 6.00 18.13
CA ALA A 399 6.61 5.43 18.89
C ALA A 399 5.22 5.80 18.33
N GLY A 400 5.13 6.93 17.60
CA GLY A 400 3.92 7.40 16.93
C GLY A 400 3.70 6.84 15.52
N HIS A 401 4.57 5.96 15.02
CA HIS A 401 4.50 5.51 13.64
C HIS A 401 3.28 4.59 13.40
N PRO A 402 2.48 4.80 12.32
CA PRO A 402 1.30 3.99 12.02
C PRO A 402 1.53 2.48 11.98
N ALA A 403 2.71 2.04 11.52
CA ALA A 403 3.10 0.62 11.52
C ALA A 403 3.07 -0.07 12.90
N ILE A 404 3.32 0.67 13.99
CA ILE A 404 3.17 0.16 15.36
C ILE A 404 1.67 0.00 15.68
N GLY A 405 0.86 0.99 15.29
CA GLY A 405 -0.59 0.94 15.40
C GLY A 405 -1.20 -0.26 14.68
N ASP A 406 -0.73 -0.58 13.47
CA ASP A 406 -1.18 -1.79 12.74
C ASP A 406 -0.92 -3.06 13.55
N CYS A 407 0.25 -3.18 14.18
CA CYS A 407 0.60 -4.37 14.96
C CYS A 407 -0.30 -4.51 16.20
N TYR A 408 -0.51 -3.41 16.95
CA TYR A 408 -1.45 -3.43 18.07
C TYR A 408 -2.88 -3.74 17.64
N HIS A 409 -3.32 -3.23 16.49
CA HIS A 409 -4.64 -3.54 15.96
C HIS A 409 -4.78 -5.04 15.68
N LEU A 410 -3.80 -5.65 15.00
CA LEU A 410 -3.81 -7.07 14.69
C LEU A 410 -3.79 -7.96 15.94
N ILE A 411 -2.96 -7.62 16.95
CA ILE A 411 -2.95 -8.31 18.25
C ILE A 411 -4.31 -8.16 18.95
N GLY A 412 -4.89 -6.95 18.94
CA GLY A 412 -6.23 -6.70 19.45
C GLY A 412 -7.30 -7.55 18.78
N THR A 413 -7.22 -7.73 17.45
CA THR A 413 -8.12 -8.59 16.68
C THR A 413 -7.99 -10.06 17.06
N VAL A 414 -6.77 -10.55 17.35
CA VAL A 414 -6.60 -11.93 17.85
C VAL A 414 -7.35 -12.11 19.17
N TYR A 415 -7.15 -11.20 20.13
CA TYR A 415 -7.84 -11.25 21.42
C TYR A 415 -9.36 -11.07 21.29
N GLU A 416 -9.82 -10.25 20.36
CA GLU A 416 -11.24 -10.12 20.05
C GLU A 416 -11.83 -11.45 19.56
N ARG A 417 -11.16 -12.14 18.62
CA ARG A 417 -11.61 -13.44 18.11
C ARG A 417 -11.57 -14.54 19.17
N GLN A 418 -10.65 -14.47 20.12
CA GLN A 418 -10.62 -15.36 21.30
C GLN A 418 -11.69 -15.01 22.36
N GLY A 419 -12.41 -13.90 22.22
CA GLY A 419 -13.38 -13.42 23.22
C GLY A 419 -12.75 -12.71 24.42
N HIS A 420 -11.45 -12.45 24.39
CA HIS A 420 -10.72 -11.69 25.42
C HIS A 420 -10.88 -10.17 25.23
N TYR A 421 -12.13 -9.70 25.27
CA TYR A 421 -12.51 -8.32 24.93
C TYR A 421 -11.75 -7.24 25.73
N GLY A 422 -11.44 -7.47 27.00
CA GLY A 422 -10.66 -6.52 27.80
C GLY A 422 -9.23 -6.30 27.28
N LYS A 423 -8.55 -7.39 26.87
CA LYS A 423 -7.22 -7.30 26.24
C LYS A 423 -7.31 -6.63 24.88
N ALA A 424 -8.32 -6.98 24.08
CA ALA A 424 -8.56 -6.37 22.77
C ALA A 424 -8.73 -4.84 22.89
N LEU A 425 -9.57 -4.37 23.82
CA LEU A 425 -9.75 -2.94 24.09
C LEU A 425 -8.46 -2.25 24.52
N GLY A 426 -7.65 -2.88 25.39
CA GLY A 426 -6.35 -2.32 25.79
C GLY A 426 -5.43 -2.06 24.59
N HIS A 427 -5.35 -3.01 23.66
CA HIS A 427 -4.59 -2.82 22.41
C HIS A 427 -5.22 -1.78 21.49
N TYR A 428 -6.55 -1.77 21.34
CA TYR A 428 -7.23 -0.78 20.51
C TYR A 428 -7.09 0.66 21.03
N VAL A 429 -7.00 0.85 22.35
CA VAL A 429 -6.68 2.16 22.96
C VAL A 429 -5.27 2.62 22.60
N ASN A 430 -4.27 1.72 22.59
CA ASN A 430 -2.92 2.08 22.14
C ASN A 430 -2.91 2.53 20.68
N VAL A 431 -3.68 1.86 19.80
CA VAL A 431 -3.83 2.28 18.40
C VAL A 431 -4.50 3.64 18.31
N HIS A 432 -5.58 3.85 19.07
CA HIS A 432 -6.31 5.12 19.09
C HIS A 432 -5.39 6.27 19.50
N GLN A 433 -4.56 6.08 20.52
CA GLN A 433 -3.58 7.08 20.96
C GLN A 433 -2.59 7.45 19.84
N ILE A 434 -2.04 6.45 19.13
CA ILE A 434 -1.12 6.67 18.00
C ILE A 434 -1.82 7.45 16.87
N VAL A 435 -3.01 7.00 16.48
CA VAL A 435 -3.75 7.51 15.34
C VAL A 435 -4.25 8.94 15.59
N VAL A 436 -4.81 9.25 16.76
CA VAL A 436 -5.33 10.59 17.07
C VAL A 436 -4.22 11.63 17.26
N THR A 437 -3.01 11.20 17.65
CA THR A 437 -1.88 12.12 17.82
C THR A 437 -1.16 12.45 16.51
N HIS A 438 -1.10 11.52 15.55
CA HIS A 438 -0.26 11.66 14.35
C HIS A 438 -1.04 11.77 13.04
N LEU A 439 -2.30 11.35 13.00
CA LEU A 439 -3.13 11.38 11.80
C LEU A 439 -4.28 12.39 11.95
N PRO A 440 -4.75 12.98 10.83
CA PRO A 440 -5.96 13.80 10.85
C PRO A 440 -7.15 13.02 11.44
N VAL A 441 -8.06 13.69 12.15
CA VAL A 441 -9.26 13.08 12.74
C VAL A 441 -10.13 12.35 11.70
N GLU A 442 -10.04 12.78 10.43
CA GLU A 442 -10.80 12.25 9.30
C GLU A 442 -10.07 11.11 8.57
N HIS A 443 -8.92 10.68 9.09
CA HIS A 443 -8.11 9.65 8.46
C HIS A 443 -8.84 8.28 8.48
N PRO A 444 -8.78 7.47 7.40
CA PRO A 444 -9.39 6.15 7.32
C PRO A 444 -9.07 5.22 8.52
N MET A 445 -7.84 5.27 9.01
CA MET A 445 -7.40 4.49 10.19
C MET A 445 -8.16 4.86 11.47
N VAL A 446 -8.59 6.12 11.65
CA VAL A 446 -9.44 6.55 12.78
C VAL A 446 -10.79 5.83 12.72
N ALA A 447 -11.39 5.80 11.53
CA ALA A 447 -12.64 5.10 11.29
C ALA A 447 -12.51 3.58 11.53
N LYS A 448 -11.38 2.98 11.11
CA LYS A 448 -11.09 1.55 11.34
C LYS A 448 -10.98 1.23 12.83
N ILE A 449 -10.25 2.04 13.61
CA ILE A 449 -10.10 1.77 15.04
C ILE A 449 -11.41 2.00 15.81
N TYR A 450 -12.18 3.03 15.50
CA TYR A 450 -13.50 3.23 16.08
C TYR A 450 -14.47 2.10 15.76
N SER A 451 -14.45 1.57 14.53
CA SER A 451 -15.25 0.40 14.18
C SER A 451 -14.86 -0.83 14.99
N SER A 452 -13.56 -1.02 15.24
CA SER A 452 -13.04 -2.15 16.01
C SER A 452 -13.43 -2.07 17.49
N ILE A 453 -13.31 -0.88 18.09
CA ILE A 453 -13.79 -0.64 19.46
C ILE A 453 -15.31 -0.81 19.54
N ALA A 454 -16.05 -0.29 18.56
CA ALA A 454 -17.51 -0.42 18.51
C ALA A 454 -17.97 -1.88 18.37
N ASN A 455 -17.25 -2.71 17.61
CA ASN A 455 -17.50 -4.15 17.53
C ASN A 455 -17.36 -4.84 18.89
N VAL A 456 -16.28 -4.54 19.62
CA VAL A 456 -16.08 -5.10 20.96
C VAL A 456 -17.17 -4.63 21.93
N GLN A 457 -17.55 -3.35 21.87
CA GLN A 457 -18.66 -2.81 22.66
C GLN A 457 -19.99 -3.48 22.31
N MET A 458 -20.28 -3.73 21.03
CA MET A 458 -21.45 -4.51 20.61
C MET A 458 -21.45 -5.92 21.21
N ARG A 459 -20.30 -6.61 21.22
CA ARG A 459 -20.17 -7.95 21.82
C ARG A 459 -20.37 -7.92 23.34
N GLN A 460 -20.00 -6.82 23.99
CA GLN A 460 -20.25 -6.57 25.41
C GLN A 460 -21.64 -6.00 25.71
N GLN A 461 -22.52 -5.88 24.70
CA GLN A 461 -23.87 -5.31 24.80
C GLN A 461 -23.91 -3.82 25.23
N GLN A 462 -22.80 -3.12 25.05
CA GLN A 462 -22.66 -1.67 25.24
C GLN A 462 -23.13 -0.93 23.97
N TYR A 463 -24.43 -1.02 23.69
CA TYR A 463 -25.00 -0.57 22.42
C TYR A 463 -24.96 0.96 22.23
N ASN A 464 -25.02 1.73 23.31
CA ASN A 464 -25.02 3.20 23.23
C ASN A 464 -23.63 3.73 22.88
N GLU A 465 -22.59 3.15 23.47
CA GLU A 465 -21.19 3.45 23.20
C GLU A 465 -20.85 3.08 21.76
N ALA A 466 -21.26 1.88 21.32
CA ALA A 466 -21.09 1.44 19.93
C ALA A 466 -21.80 2.37 18.93
N LEU A 467 -22.99 2.86 19.27
CA LEU A 467 -23.75 3.79 18.43
C LEU A 467 -23.01 5.12 18.22
N ILE A 468 -22.40 5.67 19.29
CA ILE A 468 -21.61 6.91 19.21
C ILE A 468 -20.39 6.71 18.31
N LEU A 469 -19.67 5.59 18.49
CA LEU A 469 -18.50 5.28 17.68
C LEU A 469 -18.85 5.06 16.21
N TYR A 470 -19.87 4.25 15.91
CA TYR A 470 -20.31 4.04 14.53
C TYR A 470 -20.85 5.31 13.88
N GLY A 471 -21.53 6.19 14.64
CA GLY A 471 -21.92 7.50 14.15
C GLY A 471 -20.72 8.37 13.78
N SER A 472 -19.62 8.27 14.55
CA SER A 472 -18.36 8.97 14.24
C SER A 472 -17.67 8.39 13.01
N VAL A 473 -17.65 7.05 12.88
CA VAL A 473 -17.15 6.35 11.68
C VAL A 473 -17.91 6.79 10.43
N LEU A 474 -19.24 6.84 10.50
CA LEU A 474 -20.08 7.25 9.38
C LEU A 474 -19.76 8.68 8.94
N LYS A 475 -19.63 9.63 9.88
CA LYS A 475 -19.26 11.03 9.57
C LYS A 475 -17.91 11.13 8.86
N ILE A 476 -16.91 10.36 9.31
CA ILE A 476 -15.58 10.32 8.67
C ILE A 476 -15.70 9.79 7.24
N GLN A 477 -16.42 8.68 7.05
CA GLN A 477 -16.63 8.08 5.73
C GLN A 477 -17.41 9.01 4.79
N GLU A 478 -18.48 9.66 5.26
CA GLU A 478 -19.28 10.62 4.49
C GLU A 478 -18.46 11.84 4.05
N LYS A 479 -17.62 12.39 4.93
CA LYS A 479 -16.74 13.51 4.56
C LYS A 479 -15.78 13.10 3.44
N ARG A 480 -15.13 11.94 3.57
CA ARG A 480 -14.23 11.43 2.52
C ARG A 480 -14.95 11.19 1.19
N LEU A 481 -16.18 10.69 1.24
CA LEU A 481 -17.05 10.52 0.08
C LEU A 481 -17.48 11.84 -0.57
N SER A 482 -17.56 12.95 0.17
CA SER A 482 -17.85 14.25 -0.43
C SER A 482 -16.65 14.84 -1.18
N GLU A 483 -15.42 14.50 -0.78
CA GLU A 483 -14.19 14.94 -1.44
C GLU A 483 -13.90 14.17 -2.73
N VAL A 484 -14.43 12.95 -2.84
CA VAL A 484 -14.19 12.03 -3.94
C VAL A 484 -15.53 11.64 -4.55
N LYS A 485 -15.75 11.88 -5.85
CA LYS A 485 -17.04 11.60 -6.53
C LYS A 485 -17.48 10.12 -6.60
N HIS A 486 -16.92 9.23 -5.78
CA HIS A 486 -17.07 7.78 -5.87
C HIS A 486 -17.36 7.16 -4.51
N HIS A 487 -18.23 6.14 -4.48
CA HIS A 487 -18.67 5.47 -3.27
C HIS A 487 -17.73 4.32 -2.91
N HIS A 488 -17.14 4.34 -1.71
CA HIS A 488 -16.35 3.24 -1.17
C HIS A 488 -17.26 2.22 -0.45
N PRO A 489 -17.13 0.89 -0.70
CA PRO A 489 -17.98 -0.13 -0.08
C PRO A 489 -18.04 -0.12 1.46
N ASP A 490 -16.99 0.32 2.15
CA ASP A 490 -16.91 0.33 3.62
C ASP A 490 -18.08 1.04 4.32
N ILE A 491 -18.67 2.06 3.71
CA ILE A 491 -19.83 2.75 4.30
C ILE A 491 -21.02 1.81 4.46
N ILE A 492 -21.17 0.81 3.58
CA ILE A 492 -22.25 -0.18 3.62
C ILE A 492 -22.18 -0.98 4.92
N LEU A 493 -20.98 -1.35 5.37
CA LEU A 493 -20.78 -2.09 6.61
C LEU A 493 -21.16 -1.24 7.83
N THR A 494 -20.72 0.02 7.88
CA THR A 494 -21.07 0.95 8.95
C THR A 494 -22.58 1.18 9.04
N LEU A 495 -23.23 1.42 7.90
CA LEU A 495 -24.69 1.58 7.84
C LEU A 495 -25.42 0.31 8.31
N ASN A 496 -24.93 -0.87 7.93
CA ASN A 496 -25.46 -2.14 8.41
C ASN A 496 -25.34 -2.28 9.94
N ASN A 497 -24.19 -1.94 10.51
CA ASN A 497 -23.97 -2.05 11.95
C ASN A 497 -24.85 -1.05 12.72
N LEU A 498 -25.01 0.17 12.21
CA LEU A 498 -25.97 1.16 12.74
C LEU A 498 -27.42 0.64 12.67
N GLY A 499 -27.81 0.06 11.53
CA GLY A 499 -29.13 -0.54 11.38
C GLY A 499 -29.39 -1.68 12.37
N VAL A 500 -28.38 -2.53 12.61
CA VAL A 500 -28.44 -3.60 13.62
C VAL A 500 -28.57 -3.02 15.04
N LEU A 501 -27.85 -1.95 15.38
CA LEU A 501 -27.96 -1.29 16.68
C LEU A 501 -29.36 -0.71 16.92
N TYR A 502 -29.92 0.01 15.94
CA TYR A 502 -31.28 0.53 16.05
C TYR A 502 -32.34 -0.59 16.12
N ARG A 503 -32.11 -1.72 15.44
CA ARG A 503 -32.95 -2.91 15.59
C ARG A 503 -32.92 -3.46 17.02
N TYR A 504 -31.76 -3.52 17.68
CA TYR A 504 -31.67 -3.92 19.09
C TYR A 504 -32.40 -2.94 20.02
N GLN A 505 -32.37 -1.64 19.71
CA GLN A 505 -33.15 -0.61 20.41
C GLN A 505 -34.65 -0.62 20.05
N LYS A 506 -35.09 -1.50 19.14
CA LYS A 506 -36.45 -1.56 18.57
C LYS A 506 -36.90 -0.28 17.84
N ASP A 507 -35.97 0.59 17.47
CA ASP A 507 -36.22 1.72 16.56
C ASP A 507 -36.14 1.21 15.12
N PHE A 508 -37.21 0.55 14.70
CA PHE A 508 -37.27 -0.13 13.42
C PHE A 508 -37.28 0.82 12.22
N ASP A 509 -37.80 2.03 12.39
CA ASP A 509 -37.85 3.03 11.33
C ASP A 509 -36.45 3.53 10.99
N LYS A 510 -35.64 3.85 12.01
CA LYS A 510 -34.22 4.20 11.77
C LYS A 510 -33.44 3.01 11.22
N ALA A 511 -33.64 1.82 11.79
CA ALA A 511 -32.96 0.62 11.29
C ALA A 511 -33.22 0.41 9.79
N LYS A 512 -34.48 0.52 9.37
CA LYS A 512 -34.88 0.43 7.97
C LYS A 512 -34.23 1.51 7.10
N GLN A 513 -34.21 2.77 7.54
CA GLN A 513 -33.54 3.86 6.80
C GLN A 513 -32.06 3.57 6.54
N TYR A 514 -31.33 3.08 7.55
CA TYR A 514 -29.91 2.71 7.39
C TYR A 514 -29.72 1.54 6.42
N PHE A 515 -30.55 0.50 6.51
CA PHE A 515 -30.47 -0.64 5.60
C PHE A 515 -30.83 -0.27 4.15
N GLU A 516 -31.88 0.54 3.93
CA GLU A 516 -32.27 1.02 2.60
C GLU A 516 -31.17 1.89 1.98
N ARG A 517 -30.56 2.77 2.78
CA ARG A 517 -29.40 3.55 2.34
C ARG A 517 -28.22 2.66 1.97
N ALA A 518 -27.94 1.61 2.75
CA ALA A 518 -26.89 0.64 2.45
C ALA A 518 -27.17 -0.10 1.13
N LEU A 519 -28.43 -0.48 0.85
CA LEU A 519 -28.83 -1.10 -0.42
C LEU A 519 -28.70 -0.14 -1.61
N GLN A 520 -29.11 1.12 -1.47
CA GLN A 520 -28.95 2.12 -2.52
C GLN A 520 -27.48 2.31 -2.93
N ILE A 521 -26.58 2.33 -1.94
CA ILE A 521 -25.14 2.41 -2.21
C ILE A 521 -24.65 1.11 -2.87
N CYS A 522 -25.13 -0.06 -2.45
CA CYS A 522 -24.82 -1.32 -3.12
C CYS A 522 -25.23 -1.30 -4.60
N ASP A 523 -26.44 -0.84 -4.91
CA ASP A 523 -26.96 -0.77 -6.28
C ASP A 523 -26.15 0.18 -7.16
N GLY A 524 -25.63 1.28 -6.59
CA GLY A 524 -24.73 2.22 -7.28
C GLY A 524 -23.28 1.73 -7.43
N CYS A 525 -22.75 0.96 -6.47
CA CYS A 525 -21.37 0.46 -6.50
C CYS A 525 -21.20 -0.81 -7.35
N PHE A 526 -22.19 -1.69 -7.32
CA PHE A 526 -22.11 -3.04 -7.87
C PHE A 526 -23.15 -3.26 -8.96
N SER A 527 -23.50 -2.21 -9.71
CA SER A 527 -24.47 -2.29 -10.80
C SER A 527 -24.04 -3.41 -11.75
N ASN A 528 -24.80 -4.53 -11.75
CA ASN A 528 -24.62 -5.76 -12.53
C ASN A 528 -23.85 -6.93 -11.91
N ASN A 529 -23.30 -6.83 -10.69
CA ASN A 529 -22.68 -7.98 -10.01
C ASN A 529 -23.32 -8.25 -8.63
N PRO A 530 -23.77 -9.50 -8.36
CA PRO A 530 -24.16 -9.89 -7.00
C PRO A 530 -22.93 -9.71 -6.08
N HIS A 531 -23.14 -9.09 -4.92
CA HIS A 531 -22.06 -8.80 -3.97
C HIS A 531 -22.44 -9.22 -2.54
N PRO A 532 -21.56 -9.90 -1.79
CA PRO A 532 -21.86 -10.39 -0.44
C PRO A 532 -22.36 -9.33 0.55
N ALA A 533 -21.90 -8.07 0.40
CA ALA A 533 -22.37 -6.96 1.23
C ALA A 533 -23.88 -6.68 1.06
N ARG A 534 -24.42 -6.84 -0.16
CA ARG A 534 -25.86 -6.69 -0.43
C ARG A 534 -26.65 -7.80 0.27
N ALA A 535 -26.16 -9.04 0.21
CA ALA A 535 -26.78 -10.16 0.90
C ALA A 535 -26.76 -9.98 2.42
N ARG A 536 -25.69 -9.40 2.99
CA ARG A 536 -25.62 -9.06 4.42
C ARG A 536 -26.69 -8.04 4.82
N THR A 537 -26.88 -6.98 4.04
CA THR A 537 -27.92 -5.98 4.30
C THR A 537 -29.31 -6.60 4.25
N LEU A 538 -29.61 -7.39 3.22
CA LEU A 538 -30.89 -8.09 3.07
C LEU A 538 -31.13 -9.07 4.21
N HIS A 539 -30.12 -9.84 4.63
CA HIS A 539 -30.21 -10.72 5.79
C HIS A 539 -30.57 -9.94 7.07
N ASN A 540 -29.91 -8.81 7.32
CA ASN A 540 -30.19 -7.98 8.49
C ASN A 540 -31.59 -7.36 8.44
N MET A 541 -32.09 -6.97 7.26
CA MET A 541 -33.48 -6.56 7.07
C MET A 541 -34.45 -7.73 7.34
N GLY A 542 -34.12 -8.94 6.86
CA GLY A 542 -34.89 -10.15 7.15
C GLY A 542 -35.01 -10.41 8.64
N GLU A 543 -33.90 -10.29 9.39
CA GLU A 543 -33.95 -10.43 10.84
C GLU A 543 -34.75 -9.31 11.53
N MET A 544 -34.68 -8.07 11.01
CA MET A 544 -35.51 -6.97 11.50
C MET A 544 -37.00 -7.26 11.35
N TYR A 545 -37.42 -7.73 10.17
CA TYR A 545 -38.82 -8.10 9.91
C TYR A 545 -39.27 -9.31 10.73
N LEU A 546 -38.38 -10.29 10.94
CA LEU A 546 -38.65 -11.42 11.82
C LEU A 546 -38.95 -10.95 13.27
N VAL A 547 -38.16 -10.02 13.82
CA VAL A 547 -38.42 -9.46 15.17
C VAL A 547 -39.74 -8.69 15.22
N GLN A 548 -40.14 -8.03 14.12
CA GLN A 548 -41.45 -7.38 13.97
C GLN A 548 -42.61 -8.36 13.75
N LYS A 549 -42.34 -9.67 13.61
CA LYS A 549 -43.31 -10.69 13.19
C LYS A 549 -43.94 -10.45 11.81
N LYS A 550 -43.26 -9.69 10.94
CA LYS A 550 -43.63 -9.50 9.53
C LYS A 550 -43.01 -10.61 8.70
N PHE A 551 -43.58 -11.81 8.81
CA PHE A 551 -42.93 -13.02 8.30
C PHE A 551 -42.75 -13.03 6.78
N ASP A 552 -43.71 -12.53 6.01
CA ASP A 552 -43.60 -12.54 4.54
C ASP A 552 -42.50 -11.61 4.03
N ASP A 553 -42.33 -10.44 4.66
CA ASP A 553 -41.20 -9.55 4.38
C ASP A 553 -39.86 -10.19 4.79
N ALA A 554 -39.83 -10.92 5.90
CA ALA A 554 -38.65 -11.64 6.35
C ALA A 554 -38.24 -12.73 5.35
N VAL A 555 -39.18 -13.58 4.91
CA VAL A 555 -38.97 -14.61 3.88
C VAL A 555 -38.37 -13.98 2.61
N LYS A 556 -39.02 -12.95 2.08
CA LYS A 556 -38.58 -12.27 0.85
C LYS A 556 -37.14 -11.74 0.94
N ASN A 557 -36.74 -11.21 2.10
CA ASN A 557 -35.38 -10.68 2.29
C ASN A 557 -34.35 -11.79 2.46
N PHE A 558 -34.65 -12.85 3.21
CA PHE A 558 -33.76 -13.98 3.37
C PHE A 558 -33.55 -14.74 2.06
N GLU A 559 -34.59 -14.99 1.27
CA GLU A 559 -34.47 -15.66 -0.03
C GLU A 559 -33.55 -14.88 -0.99
N LYS A 560 -33.74 -13.55 -1.09
CA LYS A 560 -32.85 -12.71 -1.89
C LYS A 560 -31.41 -12.72 -1.39
N ALA A 561 -31.21 -12.76 -0.07
CA ALA A 561 -29.88 -12.85 0.51
C ALA A 561 -29.21 -14.20 0.18
N ILE A 562 -29.96 -15.30 0.25
CA ILE A 562 -29.48 -16.66 -0.05
C ILE A 562 -29.07 -16.77 -1.51
N ILE A 563 -29.91 -16.34 -2.45
CA ILE A 563 -29.59 -16.37 -3.89
C ILE A 563 -28.25 -15.66 -4.17
N ILE A 564 -28.07 -14.45 -3.61
CA ILE A 564 -26.81 -13.71 -3.79
C ILE A 564 -25.63 -14.47 -3.18
N ARG A 565 -25.80 -15.11 -2.01
CA ARG A 565 -24.71 -15.84 -1.35
C ARG A 565 -24.34 -17.10 -2.13
N GLU A 566 -25.31 -17.86 -2.62
CA GLU A 566 -25.07 -19.05 -3.46
C GLU A 566 -24.37 -18.69 -4.77
N ASP A 567 -24.68 -17.53 -5.35
CA ASP A 567 -24.01 -17.06 -6.58
C ASP A 567 -22.58 -16.54 -6.36
N THR A 568 -22.21 -16.15 -5.13
CA THR A 568 -20.97 -15.37 -4.88
C THR A 568 -20.00 -15.97 -3.87
N LEU A 569 -20.45 -16.91 -3.04
CA LEU A 569 -19.66 -17.50 -1.96
C LEU A 569 -19.50 -19.01 -2.19
N PRO A 570 -18.43 -19.62 -1.65
CA PRO A 570 -18.27 -21.07 -1.69
C PRO A 570 -19.44 -21.81 -1.04
N ASP A 571 -19.69 -23.04 -1.49
CA ASP A 571 -20.78 -23.91 -1.00
C ASP A 571 -20.71 -24.18 0.52
N ASP A 572 -19.53 -24.04 1.13
CA ASP A 572 -19.28 -24.23 2.56
C ASP A 572 -19.31 -22.93 3.39
N ASP A 573 -19.85 -21.83 2.83
CA ASP A 573 -19.92 -20.54 3.53
C ASP A 573 -20.92 -20.55 4.69
N LEU A 574 -20.42 -20.21 5.88
CA LEU A 574 -21.23 -20.24 7.11
C LEU A 574 -22.29 -19.12 7.16
N SER A 575 -22.11 -18.03 6.41
CA SER A 575 -23.15 -17.00 6.32
C SER A 575 -24.35 -17.56 5.56
N THR A 576 -24.15 -18.29 4.47
CA THR A 576 -25.22 -18.99 3.75
C THR A 576 -25.97 -19.94 4.67
N ALA A 577 -25.25 -20.70 5.51
CA ALA A 577 -25.85 -21.57 6.52
C ALA A 577 -26.72 -20.80 7.53
N ASP A 578 -26.28 -19.62 8.00
CA ASP A 578 -27.07 -18.80 8.92
C ASP A 578 -28.33 -18.23 8.25
N SER A 579 -28.26 -17.74 7.00
CA SER A 579 -29.47 -17.31 6.29
C SER A 579 -30.47 -18.44 6.12
N TYR A 580 -30.02 -19.64 5.78
CA TYR A 580 -30.88 -20.82 5.72
C TYR A 580 -31.51 -21.14 7.07
N TYR A 581 -30.74 -21.09 8.16
CA TYR A 581 -31.25 -21.30 9.50
C TYR A 581 -32.32 -20.25 9.87
N LYS A 582 -32.08 -18.97 9.59
CA LYS A 582 -33.03 -17.89 9.89
C LYS A 582 -34.29 -18.00 9.07
N LEU A 583 -34.20 -18.36 7.79
CA LEU A 583 -35.36 -18.64 6.95
C LEU A 583 -36.17 -19.83 7.48
N GLY A 584 -35.50 -20.93 7.85
CA GLY A 584 -36.14 -22.08 8.50
C GLY A 584 -36.85 -21.70 9.80
N TYR A 585 -36.26 -20.79 10.59
CA TYR A 585 -36.88 -20.27 11.80
C TYR A 585 -38.13 -19.41 11.52
N VAL A 586 -38.14 -18.63 10.43
CA VAL A 586 -39.34 -17.88 10.01
C VAL A 586 -40.47 -18.85 9.67
N TRP A 587 -40.20 -19.91 8.91
CA TRP A 587 -41.20 -20.93 8.57
C TRP A 587 -41.68 -21.72 9.78
N PHE A 588 -40.77 -22.02 10.71
CA PHE A 588 -41.12 -22.62 12.00
C PHE A 588 -42.09 -21.72 12.78
N ALA A 589 -41.85 -20.41 12.80
CA ALA A 589 -42.74 -19.44 13.45
C ALA A 589 -44.09 -19.23 12.73
N LYS A 590 -44.21 -19.66 11.46
CA LYS A 590 -45.46 -19.69 10.68
C LYS A 590 -46.20 -21.04 10.82
N ASP A 591 -45.73 -21.95 11.67
CA ASP A 591 -46.23 -23.33 11.82
C ASP A 591 -46.11 -24.20 10.54
N ASP A 592 -45.30 -23.78 9.56
CA ASP A 592 -44.95 -24.60 8.39
C ASP A 592 -43.66 -25.37 8.69
N TYR A 593 -43.82 -26.45 9.45
CA TYR A 593 -42.71 -27.28 9.90
C TYR A 593 -42.03 -28.04 8.75
N VAL A 594 -42.72 -28.25 7.61
CA VAL A 594 -42.15 -28.91 6.43
C VAL A 594 -41.11 -28.00 5.78
N GLN A 595 -41.47 -26.74 5.54
CA GLN A 595 -40.52 -25.75 5.02
C GLN A 595 -39.40 -25.47 6.03
N ALA A 596 -39.73 -25.39 7.32
CA ALA A 596 -38.72 -25.22 8.38
C ALA A 596 -37.66 -26.33 8.33
N LEU A 597 -38.08 -27.60 8.24
CA LEU A 597 -37.17 -28.73 8.15
C LEU A 597 -36.30 -28.71 6.90
N ASN A 598 -36.86 -28.33 5.75
CA ASN A 598 -36.10 -28.20 4.51
C ASN A 598 -34.92 -27.23 4.69
N TYR A 599 -35.19 -26.03 5.17
CA TYR A 599 -34.15 -25.00 5.35
C TYR A 599 -33.18 -25.30 6.49
N PHE A 600 -33.63 -25.87 7.61
CA PHE A 600 -32.72 -26.34 8.66
C PHE A 600 -31.79 -27.44 8.15
N THR A 601 -32.29 -28.33 7.29
CA THR A 601 -31.49 -29.41 6.70
C THR A 601 -30.43 -28.86 5.74
N LYS A 602 -30.78 -27.87 4.91
CA LYS A 602 -29.81 -27.15 4.07
C LYS A 602 -28.71 -26.48 4.90
N SER A 603 -29.09 -25.76 5.96
CA SER A 603 -28.15 -25.14 6.90
C SER A 603 -27.21 -26.19 7.52
N ARG A 604 -27.77 -27.33 7.96
CA ARG A 604 -26.99 -28.45 8.52
C ARG A 604 -25.98 -29.02 7.52
N GLY A 605 -26.36 -29.16 6.25
CA GLY A 605 -25.48 -29.67 5.19
C GLY A 605 -24.21 -28.83 5.04
N ILE A 606 -24.34 -27.51 5.08
CA ILE A 606 -23.19 -26.60 4.98
C ILE A 606 -22.25 -26.74 6.19
N TYR A 607 -22.78 -26.84 7.41
CA TYR A 607 -21.95 -27.08 8.60
C TYR A 607 -21.20 -28.42 8.54
N GLN A 608 -21.78 -29.44 7.90
CA GLN A 608 -21.13 -30.73 7.69
C GLN A 608 -19.98 -30.64 6.67
N LEU A 609 -20.18 -29.91 5.56
CA LEU A 609 -19.14 -29.68 4.54
C LEU A 609 -17.88 -29.02 5.15
N LYS A 610 -18.06 -28.08 6.08
CA LYS A 610 -16.94 -27.38 6.73
C LYS A 610 -16.30 -28.15 7.89
N HIS A 611 -16.64 -29.42 8.09
CA HIS A 611 -16.16 -30.28 9.18
C HIS A 611 -16.26 -29.64 10.57
N ARG A 612 -17.39 -28.99 10.86
CA ARG A 612 -17.68 -28.37 12.17
C ARG A 612 -18.81 -29.06 12.94
N PRO A 613 -18.71 -30.38 13.23
CA PRO A 613 -19.79 -31.12 13.89
C PRO A 613 -20.06 -30.63 15.32
N ASP A 614 -19.03 -30.13 16.02
CA ASP A 614 -19.11 -29.71 17.43
C ASP A 614 -19.42 -28.22 17.64
N HIS A 615 -19.58 -27.46 16.55
CA HIS A 615 -19.85 -26.03 16.61
C HIS A 615 -21.22 -25.74 17.22
N ASP A 616 -21.31 -24.69 18.05
CA ASP A 616 -22.55 -24.40 18.79
C ASP A 616 -23.73 -24.08 17.86
N ASP A 617 -23.47 -23.44 16.71
CA ASP A 617 -24.51 -23.21 15.71
C ASP A 617 -25.01 -24.52 15.07
N MET A 618 -24.14 -25.51 14.87
CA MET A 618 -24.54 -26.84 14.37
C MET A 618 -25.45 -27.54 15.38
N LYS A 619 -25.09 -27.50 16.67
CA LYS A 619 -25.94 -28.01 17.76
C LYS A 619 -27.29 -27.30 17.80
N ARG A 620 -27.31 -25.98 17.58
CA ARG A 620 -28.55 -25.19 17.49
C ARG A 620 -29.43 -25.67 16.33
N VAL A 621 -28.85 -25.81 15.13
CA VAL A 621 -29.58 -26.30 13.95
C VAL A 621 -30.15 -27.71 14.19
N GLN A 622 -29.36 -28.62 14.75
CA GLN A 622 -29.82 -29.99 15.07
C GLN A 622 -30.98 -29.99 16.07
N ARG A 623 -30.94 -29.14 17.10
CA ARG A 623 -32.07 -28.97 18.03
C ARG A 623 -33.32 -28.48 17.32
N SER A 624 -33.21 -27.47 16.46
CA SER A 624 -34.33 -26.95 15.68
C SER A 624 -34.94 -27.99 14.74
N ILE A 625 -34.12 -28.84 14.12
CA ILE A 625 -34.59 -29.99 13.32
C ILE A 625 -35.38 -30.96 14.19
N ALA A 626 -34.86 -31.36 15.35
CA ALA A 626 -35.52 -32.30 16.24
C ALA A 626 -36.89 -31.79 16.71
N ILE A 627 -36.98 -30.50 17.07
CA ILE A 627 -38.23 -29.87 17.49
C ILE A 627 -39.23 -29.80 16.33
N ALA A 628 -38.79 -29.44 15.12
CA ALA A 628 -39.68 -29.39 13.96
C ALA A 628 -40.20 -30.79 13.55
N GLN A 629 -39.39 -31.85 13.70
CA GLN A 629 -39.82 -33.23 13.50
C GLN A 629 -40.89 -33.66 14.53
N GLU A 630 -40.69 -33.30 15.79
CA GLU A 630 -41.66 -33.59 16.86
C GLU A 630 -43.02 -32.95 16.58
N ASN A 631 -43.05 -31.68 16.16
CA ASN A 631 -44.28 -30.97 15.81
C ASN A 631 -45.00 -31.55 14.58
N LEU A 632 -44.27 -32.23 13.68
CA LEU A 632 -44.86 -32.96 12.55
C LEU A 632 -45.34 -34.37 12.92
N GLY A 633 -45.18 -34.80 14.17
CA GLY A 633 -45.49 -36.16 14.60
C GLY A 633 -44.49 -37.21 14.08
N MET A 634 -43.34 -36.79 13.54
CA MET A 634 -42.26 -37.70 13.14
C MET A 634 -41.46 -38.10 14.40
N ARG A 635 -41.75 -39.28 14.97
CA ARG A 635 -40.94 -39.83 16.07
C ARG A 635 -39.50 -40.09 15.61
N ARG A 636 -38.54 -39.84 16.51
CA ARG A 636 -37.10 -40.19 16.36
C ARG A 636 -36.94 -41.65 15.92
N GLY A 637 -36.85 -41.92 14.61
CA GLY A 637 -36.73 -43.29 14.10
C GLY A 637 -36.87 -43.46 12.58
N SER A 638 -37.52 -42.54 11.87
CA SER A 638 -37.69 -42.65 10.41
C SER A 638 -36.58 -41.92 9.64
N ILE A 639 -35.33 -42.31 9.85
CA ILE A 639 -34.24 -41.98 8.91
C ILE A 639 -33.80 -43.30 8.29
N SER A 640 -34.47 -43.72 7.22
CA SER A 640 -33.78 -44.53 6.20
C SER A 640 -33.07 -43.54 5.30
N VAL A 641 -31.74 -43.59 5.32
CA VAL A 641 -30.89 -43.03 4.29
C VAL A 641 -31.32 -43.67 2.96
N ALA A 642 -31.94 -42.90 2.08
CA ALA A 642 -31.97 -43.23 0.66
C ALA A 642 -30.86 -42.40 0.02
N THR A 643 -29.88 -43.14 -0.48
CA THR A 643 -28.65 -42.76 -1.17
C THR A 643 -28.80 -41.73 -2.26
#